data_AF-A0A538DNK6-F1
#
_entry.id   AF-A0A538DNK6-F1
#
_cell.length_a   1.000
_cell.length_b   1.000
_cell.length_c   1.000
_cell.angle_alpha   90.00
_cell.angle_beta   90.00
_cell.angle_gamma   90.00
#
_symmetry.space_group_name_H-M   'P 1'
#
loop_
_entity.id
_entity.type
_entity.pdbx_description
1 polymer ?
#
loop_
_entity_poly.entity_id
_entity_poly.type
_entity_poly.pdbx_seq_one_letter_code
_entity_poly.pdbx_strand_id
1 'polypeptide(L)'
;MLGWRRIITFLTVAAATMLVLSVMHPQLIIRDTTPTGGDMGAHVWGPAYLRDHLLPKGRLAGWAPDWYDGFPAFQFYMVLPSLLIVLLNVGLHPLPAALIVGAMAIAVHRAYREPRIYPYRRMVLTAAVLVMVSMPLSAYLLGRFSNMPFPVPAMLSVAMLLFVFDRSFNILGGNVASTMAGEFAFSLSLSLSLVYLGLMYRALETGRSRGWAAATFGACALCHLLVAFVVIGVTLVMFLIRVGRTQFKSLVLVGTIGGALSAFWVLPFFAKRTYVNDMGWVKMKPPDNPYLNSLFFRNFPASEHVLKDSPPFRVVFVIAVLGLVMSILRRNRMGVVLALGAALVAAGFRYMPEGRLWNGRILPSYYLFIYLLAAVGLGELARTIADLLTSARLKTFVRSGAPIVAFMSMWLVFGPALRALPGGYVDSSGVYHWPKKLSLITTRDISFLQGWTEWNWLGYEARTPRDKFGGYAEYYAINQMMRSIGAEHGCGRAMWEYDSGEEAYGTTMAMMLLPHWTDGCIPSQEGLYFEASSSTAFHFLNQSALSVSPSRAQSHITYPNFDVPLGIKQLQLMGVRYYMAESPEAIRQASENPDLTAVTIGSAGPWHVFMVAGSDMVQPLSFQPVVYSNVTEQQKSWLAPAVAFFNDPAQWSVLCAASGPKEWARWAACLPDDQVGTVAPGVTTQQDCNPPQTPLPQVQVSNITWDDDEVGFDVDQPGVPVLVKVSYFPNWKVSGGEGPYRVTPNLMVVVPTSTHVRLHYGYVGIDYVANALTLFAIVALFLLFRAKVEDEHPALWDPVGRWFHRRPRPPIEPAVVLAPRAPDGVEDVGVTDSRLE
;
A
#
# COMPACT_ATOMS: atom_id res chain seq x y z
N MET A 1 1.25 -42.34 -9.80
CA MET A 1 2.22 -42.11 -8.69
C MET A 1 3.02 -40.83 -8.99
N LEU A 2 3.01 -39.83 -8.11
CA LEU A 2 3.82 -38.61 -8.31
C LEU A 2 5.32 -38.96 -8.24
N GLY A 3 6.11 -38.53 -9.24
CA GLY A 3 7.56 -38.73 -9.20
C GLY A 3 8.22 -37.99 -8.02
N TRP A 4 9.24 -38.61 -7.41
CA TRP A 4 9.96 -38.16 -6.20
C TRP A 4 10.32 -36.66 -6.17
N ARG A 5 10.72 -36.08 -7.31
CA ARG A 5 11.03 -34.64 -7.45
C ARG A 5 9.85 -33.73 -7.11
N ARG A 6 8.63 -34.12 -7.52
CA ARG A 6 7.40 -33.37 -7.25
C ARG A 6 7.04 -33.41 -5.76
N ILE A 7 7.23 -34.56 -5.12
CA ILE A 7 6.99 -34.74 -3.68
C ILE A 7 7.92 -33.82 -2.88
N ILE A 8 9.23 -33.86 -3.17
CA ILE A 8 10.20 -33.00 -2.46
C ILE A 8 9.88 -31.53 -2.67
N THR A 9 9.58 -31.12 -3.91
CA THR A 9 9.23 -29.73 -4.20
C THR A 9 7.99 -29.30 -3.41
N PHE A 10 6.94 -30.14 -3.40
CA PHE A 10 5.73 -29.88 -2.63
C PHE A 10 6.04 -29.75 -1.13
N LEU A 11 6.80 -30.70 -0.55
CA LEU A 11 7.17 -30.68 0.86
C LEU A 11 8.03 -29.46 1.21
N THR A 12 8.98 -29.07 0.36
CA THR A 12 9.80 -27.87 0.58
C THR A 12 8.96 -26.60 0.54
N VAL A 13 8.09 -26.45 -0.46
CA VAL A 13 7.20 -25.28 -0.56
C VAL A 13 6.25 -25.23 0.62
N ALA A 14 5.62 -26.35 0.97
CA ALA A 14 4.74 -26.47 2.12
C ALA A 14 5.47 -26.15 3.43
N ALA A 15 6.68 -26.68 3.65
CA ALA A 15 7.47 -26.42 4.85
C ALA A 15 7.88 -24.94 4.96
N ALA A 16 8.34 -24.32 3.88
CA ALA A 16 8.64 -22.88 3.87
C ALA A 16 7.39 -22.04 4.16
N THR A 17 6.27 -22.39 3.54
CA THR A 17 4.97 -21.72 3.75
C THR A 17 4.49 -21.85 5.19
N MET A 18 4.57 -23.05 5.77
CA MET A 18 4.18 -23.33 7.16
C MET A 18 5.09 -22.60 8.16
N LEU A 19 6.39 -22.47 7.86
CA LEU A 19 7.30 -21.70 8.72
C LEU A 19 6.94 -20.21 8.73
N VAL A 20 6.65 -19.62 7.57
CA VAL A 20 6.14 -18.23 7.51
C VAL A 20 4.85 -18.11 8.31
N LEU A 21 3.89 -19.00 8.07
CA LEU A 21 2.62 -19.01 8.80
C LEU A 21 2.83 -19.10 10.31
N SER A 22 3.78 -19.91 10.79
CA SER A 22 4.03 -20.07 12.22
C SER A 22 4.47 -18.78 12.92
N VAL A 23 5.25 -17.94 12.23
CA VAL A 23 5.69 -16.62 12.76
C VAL A 23 4.54 -15.62 12.74
N MET A 24 3.56 -15.80 11.86
CA MET A 24 2.38 -14.94 11.82
C MET A 24 1.36 -15.24 12.93
N HIS A 25 1.60 -16.24 13.78
CA HIS A 25 0.71 -16.63 14.89
C HIS A 25 -0.73 -16.96 14.43
N PRO A 26 -0.97 -18.07 13.71
CA PRO A 26 -2.28 -18.42 13.16
C PRO A 26 -3.39 -18.47 14.23
N GLN A 27 -3.04 -18.86 15.46
CA GLN A 27 -3.95 -18.86 16.59
C GLN A 27 -4.41 -17.47 17.03
N LEU A 28 -3.60 -16.43 16.80
CA LEU A 28 -3.96 -15.03 17.06
C LEU A 28 -4.72 -14.44 15.87
N ILE A 29 -4.35 -14.82 14.65
CA ILE A 29 -5.02 -14.41 13.41
C ILE A 29 -6.50 -14.80 13.41
N ILE A 30 -6.86 -15.96 13.97
CA ILE A 30 -8.25 -16.41 14.02
C ILE A 30 -9.03 -15.84 15.22
N ARG A 31 -8.37 -15.10 16.12
CA ARG A 31 -9.06 -14.47 17.26
C ARG A 31 -9.95 -13.35 16.76
N ASP A 32 -10.97 -13.09 17.55
CA ASP A 32 -11.87 -11.96 17.33
C ASP A 32 -11.28 -10.69 17.94
N THR A 33 -10.10 -10.29 17.46
CA THR A 33 -9.36 -9.07 17.86
C THR A 33 -9.15 -8.11 16.67
N THR A 34 -9.07 -6.79 16.91
CA THR A 34 -8.88 -5.80 15.83
C THR A 34 -7.39 -5.59 15.73
N PRO A 35 -6.77 -5.84 14.57
CA PRO A 35 -5.34 -5.61 14.41
C PRO A 35 -4.93 -4.21 14.86
N THR A 36 -3.80 -4.12 15.55
CA THR A 36 -3.19 -2.86 16.01
C THR A 36 -1.74 -2.79 15.52
N GLY A 37 -0.97 -1.76 15.90
CA GLY A 37 0.47 -1.66 15.67
C GLY A 37 0.79 -0.84 14.43
N GLY A 38 1.57 0.24 14.59
CA GLY A 38 1.88 1.19 13.52
C GLY A 38 0.62 1.57 12.71
N ASP A 39 0.77 1.66 11.40
CA ASP A 39 -0.29 1.95 10.43
C ASP A 39 -1.36 0.84 10.36
N MET A 40 -0.99 -0.41 10.69
CA MET A 40 -1.89 -1.56 10.65
C MET A 40 -3.10 -1.36 11.55
N GLY A 41 -2.95 -0.63 12.65
CA GLY A 41 -4.04 -0.31 13.56
C GLY A 41 -5.15 0.54 12.96
N ALA A 42 -4.88 1.40 11.99
CA ALA A 42 -5.89 2.25 11.34
C ALA A 42 -6.42 1.65 10.02
N HIS A 43 -5.79 0.59 9.51
CA HIS A 43 -6.13 -0.01 8.22
C HIS A 43 -7.51 -0.68 8.14
N VAL A 44 -8.17 -0.92 9.28
CA VAL A 44 -9.54 -1.46 9.31
C VAL A 44 -10.59 -0.50 8.74
N TRP A 45 -10.30 0.80 8.74
CA TRP A 45 -11.16 1.84 8.18
C TRP A 45 -11.42 1.63 6.68
N GLY A 46 -10.36 1.44 5.88
CA GLY A 46 -10.46 1.43 4.42
C GLY A 46 -11.42 0.36 3.86
N PRO A 47 -11.27 -0.92 4.22
CA PRO A 47 -12.20 -1.97 3.82
C PRO A 47 -13.64 -1.75 4.33
N ALA A 48 -13.82 -1.20 5.53
CA ALA A 48 -15.15 -0.87 6.06
C ALA A 48 -15.80 0.24 5.22
N TYR A 49 -15.08 1.35 5.01
CA TYR A 49 -15.55 2.48 4.21
C TYR A 49 -15.90 2.07 2.77
N LEU A 50 -15.04 1.24 2.15
CA LEU A 50 -15.28 0.67 0.83
C LEU A 50 -16.56 -0.16 0.78
N ARG A 51 -16.80 -1.01 1.79
CA ARG A 51 -17.99 -1.88 1.90
C ARG A 51 -19.27 -1.07 2.09
N ASP A 52 -19.24 -0.09 2.99
CA ASP A 52 -20.44 0.55 3.51
C ASP A 52 -20.84 1.79 2.70
N HIS A 53 -19.89 2.49 2.09
CA HIS A 53 -20.14 3.79 1.45
C HIS A 53 -19.88 3.79 -0.07
N LEU A 54 -18.85 3.06 -0.55
CA LEU A 54 -18.45 3.11 -1.97
C LEU A 54 -19.10 2.01 -2.82
N LEU A 55 -18.99 0.74 -2.41
CA LEU A 55 -19.53 -0.39 -3.17
C LEU A 55 -21.05 -0.34 -3.36
N PRO A 56 -21.88 0.09 -2.39
CA PRO A 56 -23.33 0.24 -2.60
C PRO A 56 -23.67 1.27 -3.67
N LYS A 57 -22.81 2.27 -3.87
CA LYS A 57 -22.91 3.29 -4.93
C LYS A 57 -22.25 2.83 -6.24
N GLY A 58 -21.76 1.59 -6.33
CA GLY A 58 -21.08 1.05 -7.51
C GLY A 58 -19.69 1.66 -7.77
N ARG A 59 -19.05 2.23 -6.73
CA ARG A 59 -17.78 2.96 -6.84
C ARG A 59 -16.63 2.18 -6.20
N LEU A 60 -15.42 2.39 -6.73
CA LEU A 60 -14.15 1.87 -6.18
C LEU A 60 -13.25 2.98 -5.60
N ALA A 61 -13.65 4.23 -5.78
CA ALA A 61 -13.03 5.43 -5.21
C ALA A 61 -14.11 6.50 -5.08
N GLY A 62 -13.95 7.41 -4.12
CA GLY A 62 -14.94 8.46 -3.83
C GLY A 62 -14.40 9.49 -2.84
N TRP A 63 -15.31 10.26 -2.25
CA TRP A 63 -14.99 11.15 -1.14
C TRP A 63 -15.27 10.46 0.19
N ALA A 64 -14.46 10.73 1.20
CA ALA A 64 -14.75 10.38 2.59
C ALA A 64 -14.60 11.64 3.46
N PRO A 65 -15.58 12.00 4.31
CA PRO A 65 -15.47 13.13 5.24
C PRO A 65 -14.61 12.83 6.46
N ASP A 66 -14.23 11.57 6.65
CA ASP A 66 -13.70 10.99 7.89
C ASP A 66 -12.36 11.55 8.36
N TRP A 67 -11.49 11.98 7.45
CA TRP A 67 -10.13 12.47 7.75
C TRP A 67 -9.79 13.78 7.02
N TYR A 68 -8.98 14.65 7.64
CA TYR A 68 -8.39 15.86 7.03
C TYR A 68 -9.39 16.82 6.37
N ASP A 69 -10.51 17.12 7.02
CA ASP A 69 -11.68 17.84 6.44
C ASP A 69 -12.30 17.18 5.21
N GLY A 70 -12.01 15.91 5.02
CA GLY A 70 -12.38 15.07 3.90
C GLY A 70 -11.24 14.85 2.91
N PHE A 71 -11.26 13.70 2.24
CA PHE A 71 -10.24 13.33 1.28
C PHE A 71 -10.76 12.35 0.20
N PRO A 72 -10.09 12.27 -0.97
CA PRO A 72 -10.49 11.37 -2.04
C PRO A 72 -10.08 9.90 -1.75
N ALA A 73 -10.90 9.19 -0.98
CA ALA A 73 -10.69 7.79 -0.62
C ALA A 73 -10.44 6.89 -1.85
N PHE A 74 -9.38 6.08 -1.78
CA PHE A 74 -8.89 5.19 -2.85
C PHE A 74 -8.49 5.87 -4.17
N GLN A 75 -8.42 7.21 -4.23
CA GLN A 75 -7.90 7.92 -5.41
C GLN A 75 -6.37 7.89 -5.46
N PHE A 76 -5.72 8.03 -4.29
CA PHE A 76 -4.26 7.99 -4.13
C PHE A 76 -3.76 6.78 -3.33
N TYR A 77 -4.66 5.87 -2.94
CA TYR A 77 -4.34 4.65 -2.23
C TYR A 77 -4.88 3.43 -2.98
N MET A 78 -4.23 2.28 -2.83
CA MET A 78 -4.49 1.09 -3.64
C MET A 78 -5.79 0.39 -3.23
N VAL A 79 -6.68 0.16 -4.19
CA VAL A 79 -8.03 -0.37 -3.92
C VAL A 79 -8.11 -1.89 -3.85
N LEU A 80 -7.27 -2.60 -4.63
CA LEU A 80 -7.39 -4.05 -4.75
C LEU A 80 -7.14 -4.81 -3.44
N PRO A 81 -6.15 -4.43 -2.59
CA PRO A 81 -5.98 -5.07 -1.28
C PRO A 81 -7.22 -4.93 -0.38
N SER A 82 -7.83 -3.75 -0.31
CA SER A 82 -9.06 -3.54 0.47
C SER A 82 -10.26 -4.28 -0.13
N LEU A 83 -10.38 -4.35 -1.46
CA LEU A 83 -11.41 -5.17 -2.12
C LEU A 83 -11.27 -6.64 -1.77
N LEU A 84 -10.05 -7.18 -1.76
CA LEU A 84 -9.82 -8.58 -1.36
C LEU A 84 -10.24 -8.83 0.08
N ILE A 85 -9.98 -7.87 0.99
CA ILE A 85 -10.47 -7.94 2.38
C ILE A 85 -12.00 -7.97 2.40
N VAL A 86 -12.68 -7.09 1.65
CA VAL A 86 -14.16 -7.05 1.59
C VAL A 86 -14.73 -8.34 0.98
N LEU A 87 -14.14 -8.87 -0.08
CA LEU A 87 -14.60 -10.12 -0.72
C LEU A 87 -14.49 -11.31 0.24
N LEU A 88 -13.37 -11.39 0.97
CA LEU A 88 -13.22 -12.37 2.04
C LEU A 88 -14.24 -12.12 3.15
N ASN A 89 -14.54 -10.85 3.48
CA ASN A 89 -15.50 -10.43 4.51
C ASN A 89 -16.94 -10.88 4.26
N VAL A 90 -17.38 -10.87 3.01
CA VAL A 90 -18.75 -11.29 2.66
C VAL A 90 -18.82 -12.81 2.39
N GLY A 91 -17.74 -13.56 2.63
CA GLY A 91 -17.71 -15.02 2.52
C GLY A 91 -17.54 -15.56 1.09
N LEU A 92 -17.07 -14.73 0.14
CA LEU A 92 -16.83 -15.17 -1.23
C LEU A 92 -15.48 -15.93 -1.31
N HIS A 93 -15.57 -17.23 -1.62
CA HIS A 93 -14.39 -18.08 -1.77
C HIS A 93 -13.51 -17.61 -2.97
N PRO A 94 -12.16 -17.63 -2.89
CA PRO A 94 -11.25 -16.97 -3.86
C PRO A 94 -11.24 -17.47 -5.32
N LEU A 95 -12.05 -18.46 -5.71
CA LEU A 95 -11.79 -19.26 -6.92
C LEU A 95 -12.71 -19.04 -8.15
N PRO A 96 -13.60 -18.04 -8.19
CA PRO A 96 -13.96 -17.51 -9.51
C PRO A 96 -14.25 -16.00 -9.51
N ALA A 97 -13.21 -15.18 -9.68
CA ALA A 97 -13.29 -13.72 -9.78
C ALA A 97 -14.16 -13.16 -10.94
N ALA A 98 -14.58 -14.00 -11.89
CA ALA A 98 -15.52 -13.62 -12.94
C ALA A 98 -17.00 -13.75 -12.51
N LEU A 99 -17.31 -14.60 -11.53
CA LEU A 99 -18.64 -14.65 -10.90
C LEU A 99 -18.83 -13.52 -9.88
N ILE A 100 -17.74 -12.88 -9.44
CA ILE A 100 -17.72 -11.84 -8.41
C ILE A 100 -18.48 -10.57 -8.83
N VAL A 101 -18.54 -10.20 -10.11
CA VAL A 101 -19.34 -9.04 -10.54
C VAL A 101 -20.85 -9.31 -10.42
N GLY A 102 -21.31 -10.53 -10.76
CA GLY A 102 -22.70 -10.94 -10.59
C GLY A 102 -23.06 -11.31 -9.14
N ALA A 103 -22.11 -11.88 -8.40
CA ALA A 103 -22.26 -12.19 -6.98
C ALA A 103 -22.14 -10.95 -6.09
N MET A 104 -21.41 -9.90 -6.48
CA MET A 104 -21.38 -8.61 -5.79
C MET A 104 -22.77 -7.96 -5.79
N ALA A 105 -23.51 -8.01 -6.92
CA ALA A 105 -24.88 -7.51 -6.95
C ALA A 105 -25.82 -8.31 -6.00
N ILE A 106 -25.63 -9.62 -5.88
CA ILE A 106 -26.41 -10.51 -4.99
C ILE A 106 -25.99 -10.36 -3.51
N ALA A 107 -24.69 -10.17 -3.25
CA ALA A 107 -24.12 -9.99 -1.92
C ALA A 107 -24.46 -8.60 -1.35
N VAL A 108 -24.43 -7.55 -2.18
CA VAL A 108 -24.93 -6.21 -1.83
C VAL A 108 -26.43 -6.26 -1.55
N HIS A 109 -27.21 -7.01 -2.34
CA HIS A 109 -28.65 -7.20 -2.09
C HIS A 109 -28.97 -7.96 -0.80
N ARG A 110 -28.14 -8.95 -0.41
CA ARG A 110 -28.28 -9.68 0.86
C ARG A 110 -27.78 -8.88 2.06
N ALA A 111 -26.68 -8.14 1.94
CA ALA A 111 -26.14 -7.27 2.97
C ALA A 111 -27.14 -6.15 3.37
N TYR A 112 -28.04 -5.77 2.45
CA TYR A 112 -29.04 -4.73 2.68
C TYR A 112 -30.29 -5.17 3.49
N ARG A 113 -30.42 -6.45 3.87
CA ARG A 113 -31.67 -6.98 4.49
C ARG A 113 -31.53 -7.57 5.90
N GLU A 114 -30.35 -7.54 6.53
CA GLU A 114 -30.15 -8.13 7.87
C GLU A 114 -29.58 -7.12 8.88
N PRO A 115 -30.37 -6.64 9.87
CA PRO A 115 -29.95 -5.61 10.85
C PRO A 115 -29.04 -6.10 11.99
N ARG A 116 -28.26 -7.19 11.82
CA ARG A 116 -27.37 -7.71 12.87
C ARG A 116 -26.06 -8.23 12.29
N ILE A 117 -25.18 -7.33 11.84
CA ILE A 117 -23.82 -7.67 11.41
C ILE A 117 -22.84 -6.70 12.08
N TYR A 118 -22.63 -6.93 13.37
CA TYR A 118 -21.65 -6.25 14.21
C TYR A 118 -20.91 -7.32 15.04
N PRO A 119 -20.26 -8.32 14.38
CA PRO A 119 -18.79 -8.41 14.44
C PRO A 119 -18.15 -9.29 13.32
N TYR A 120 -17.39 -8.74 12.36
CA TYR A 120 -16.64 -9.57 11.39
C TYR A 120 -15.18 -9.14 11.21
N ARG A 121 -14.51 -9.11 12.36
CA ARG A 121 -13.07 -8.87 12.54
C ARG A 121 -12.15 -9.84 11.80
N ARG A 122 -12.57 -11.10 11.66
CA ARG A 122 -11.78 -12.24 11.14
C ARG A 122 -11.24 -12.08 9.70
N MET A 123 -11.68 -11.06 8.95
CA MET A 123 -11.43 -10.94 7.51
C MET A 123 -10.33 -9.93 7.10
N VAL A 124 -10.03 -8.92 7.92
CA VAL A 124 -8.78 -8.13 7.78
C VAL A 124 -7.57 -9.04 8.08
N LEU A 125 -7.72 -9.89 9.10
CA LEU A 125 -6.74 -10.88 9.57
C LEU A 125 -6.33 -11.91 8.48
N THR A 126 -7.26 -12.32 7.61
CA THR A 126 -6.98 -13.38 6.60
C THR A 126 -6.25 -12.84 5.37
N ALA A 127 -6.55 -11.62 4.91
CA ALA A 127 -5.93 -11.06 3.70
C ALA A 127 -4.44 -10.75 3.91
N ALA A 128 -4.07 -10.07 4.99
CA ALA A 128 -2.67 -9.72 5.28
C ALA A 128 -1.79 -10.97 5.50
N VAL A 129 -2.36 -12.06 5.99
CA VAL A 129 -1.68 -13.35 6.18
C VAL A 129 -1.51 -14.10 4.85
N LEU A 130 -2.55 -14.13 4.01
CA LEU A 130 -2.47 -14.74 2.69
C LEU A 130 -1.37 -14.12 1.82
N VAL A 131 -1.12 -12.82 1.99
CA VAL A 131 -0.05 -12.12 1.29
C VAL A 131 1.33 -12.73 1.61
N MET A 132 1.72 -12.81 2.88
CA MET A 132 3.03 -13.33 3.29
C MET A 132 3.18 -14.82 3.03
N VAL A 133 2.14 -15.58 3.37
CA VAL A 133 2.11 -17.03 3.20
C VAL A 133 2.18 -17.43 1.71
N SER A 134 1.75 -16.55 0.79
CA SER A 134 1.86 -16.79 -0.65
C SER A 134 3.27 -16.59 -1.24
N MET A 135 4.20 -15.94 -0.55
CA MET A 135 5.52 -15.62 -1.12
C MET A 135 6.34 -16.86 -1.51
N PRO A 136 6.50 -17.90 -0.66
CA PRO A 136 7.22 -19.13 -1.02
C PRO A 136 6.65 -19.81 -2.28
N LEU A 137 5.32 -19.90 -2.37
CA LEU A 137 4.63 -20.43 -3.54
C LEU A 137 4.87 -19.56 -4.78
N SER A 138 4.81 -18.24 -4.64
CA SER A 138 5.03 -17.29 -5.74
C SER A 138 6.45 -17.39 -6.31
N ALA A 139 7.47 -17.55 -5.45
CA ALA A 139 8.85 -17.78 -5.86
C ALA A 139 9.06 -19.14 -6.55
N TYR A 140 8.37 -20.19 -6.08
CA TYR A 140 8.34 -21.47 -6.79
C TYR A 140 7.71 -21.32 -8.19
N LEU A 141 6.60 -20.59 -8.30
CA LEU A 141 5.91 -20.34 -9.58
C LEU A 141 6.79 -19.53 -10.55
N LEU A 142 7.56 -18.56 -10.07
CA LEU A 142 8.59 -17.87 -10.85
C LEU A 142 9.54 -18.88 -11.50
N GLY A 143 10.16 -19.76 -10.70
CA GLY A 143 11.09 -20.77 -11.22
C GLY A 143 10.41 -21.76 -12.17
N ARG A 144 9.20 -22.21 -11.82
CA ARG A 144 8.43 -23.18 -12.60
C ARG A 144 8.00 -22.65 -13.97
N PHE A 145 7.50 -21.42 -14.04
CA PHE A 145 7.08 -20.79 -15.29
C PHE A 145 8.26 -20.32 -16.13
N SER A 146 9.41 -20.05 -15.50
CA SER A 146 10.66 -19.73 -16.20
C SER A 146 11.41 -20.96 -16.73
N ASN A 147 10.82 -22.15 -16.65
CA ASN A 147 11.44 -23.43 -17.02
C ASN A 147 12.78 -23.72 -16.32
N MET A 148 12.99 -23.18 -15.12
CA MET A 148 14.18 -23.53 -14.36
C MET A 148 14.13 -25.01 -13.95
N PRO A 149 15.24 -25.73 -14.11
CA PRO A 149 15.23 -27.16 -13.89
C PRO A 149 15.40 -27.52 -12.41
N PHE A 150 14.86 -28.67 -12.00
CA PHE A 150 15.00 -29.15 -10.62
C PHE A 150 16.48 -29.25 -10.20
N PRO A 151 16.86 -28.81 -8.98
CA PRO A 151 16.01 -28.39 -7.86
C PRO A 151 15.74 -26.87 -7.73
N VAL A 152 16.13 -26.06 -8.70
CA VAL A 152 16.11 -24.59 -8.59
C VAL A 152 14.75 -24.01 -8.16
N PRO A 153 13.59 -24.41 -8.72
CA PRO A 153 12.30 -23.86 -8.28
C PRO A 153 11.98 -24.08 -6.79
N ALA A 154 12.40 -25.21 -6.21
CA ALA A 154 12.22 -25.46 -4.78
C ALA A 154 13.16 -24.59 -3.94
N MET A 155 14.38 -24.33 -4.43
CA MET A 155 15.34 -23.43 -3.78
C MET A 155 14.82 -21.99 -3.72
N LEU A 156 14.14 -21.51 -4.78
CA LEU A 156 13.53 -20.16 -4.78
C LEU A 156 12.47 -20.02 -3.69
N SER A 157 11.69 -21.06 -3.42
CA SER A 157 10.74 -21.07 -2.30
C SER A 157 11.44 -20.93 -0.94
N VAL A 158 12.61 -21.58 -0.76
CA VAL A 158 13.41 -21.47 0.47
C VAL A 158 14.01 -20.07 0.62
N ALA A 159 14.43 -19.43 -0.48
CA ALA A 159 14.95 -18.06 -0.46
C ALA A 159 13.95 -17.03 0.06
N MET A 160 12.64 -17.30 -0.02
CA MET A 160 11.65 -16.40 0.58
C MET A 160 11.76 -16.34 2.09
N LEU A 161 12.29 -17.37 2.76
CA LEU A 161 12.55 -17.31 4.21
C LEU A 161 13.63 -16.29 4.55
N LEU A 162 14.65 -16.14 3.70
CA LEU A 162 15.69 -15.10 3.87
C LEU A 162 15.11 -13.70 3.76
N PHE A 163 14.20 -13.50 2.81
CA PHE A 163 13.59 -12.18 2.55
C PHE A 163 12.52 -11.83 3.58
N VAL A 164 11.59 -12.76 3.85
CA VAL A 164 10.45 -12.54 4.74
C VAL A 164 10.90 -12.35 6.19
N PHE A 165 11.99 -13.01 6.61
CA PHE A 165 12.58 -12.83 7.95
C PHE A 165 13.79 -11.89 7.98
N ASP A 166 14.03 -11.12 6.92
CA ASP A 166 15.09 -10.11 6.92
C ASP A 166 14.82 -9.07 8.02
N ARG A 167 15.78 -8.86 8.93
CA ARG A 167 15.71 -7.91 10.06
C ARG A 167 16.42 -6.59 9.78
N SER A 168 16.85 -6.37 8.53
CA SER A 168 17.60 -5.16 8.13
C SER A 168 16.69 -3.97 7.77
N PHE A 169 15.37 -4.17 7.74
CA PHE A 169 14.39 -3.11 7.50
C PHE A 169 13.03 -3.46 8.11
N ASN A 170 12.25 -2.45 8.49
CA ASN A 170 10.95 -2.63 9.16
C ASN A 170 9.79 -1.86 8.51
N ILE A 171 10.07 -0.89 7.64
CA ILE A 171 9.05 -0.06 6.96
C ILE A 171 9.27 0.07 5.44
N LEU A 172 10.28 -0.63 4.88
CA LEU A 172 10.60 -0.50 3.45
C LEU A 172 9.67 -1.32 2.55
N GLY A 173 9.08 -2.41 3.05
CA GLY A 173 8.09 -3.24 2.36
C GLY A 173 8.53 -4.70 2.14
N GLY A 174 7.58 -5.64 2.16
CA GLY A 174 7.78 -7.02 1.67
C GLY A 174 8.18 -8.07 2.70
N ASN A 175 8.82 -7.70 3.81
CA ASN A 175 9.12 -8.64 4.90
C ASN A 175 8.01 -8.65 5.97
N VAL A 176 8.13 -9.51 6.99
CA VAL A 176 7.16 -9.58 8.10
C VAL A 176 7.03 -8.24 8.81
N ALA A 177 8.16 -7.60 9.14
CA ALA A 177 8.15 -6.34 9.88
C ALA A 177 7.37 -5.25 9.13
N SER A 178 7.67 -5.05 7.85
CA SER A 178 7.01 -4.04 7.02
C SER A 178 5.54 -4.36 6.79
N THR A 179 5.21 -5.64 6.55
CA THR A 179 3.81 -6.05 6.37
C THR A 179 2.97 -5.73 7.60
N MET A 180 3.52 -5.96 8.80
CA MET A 180 2.89 -5.62 10.07
C MET A 180 2.96 -4.13 10.39
N ALA A 181 3.85 -3.37 9.76
CA ALA A 181 3.83 -1.91 9.81
C ALA A 181 2.82 -1.29 8.83
N GLY A 182 1.94 -2.07 8.18
CA GLY A 182 0.93 -1.58 7.23
C GLY A 182 1.25 -1.82 5.75
N GLU A 183 2.45 -2.31 5.39
CA GLU A 183 2.88 -2.51 4.00
C GLU A 183 2.36 -3.80 3.34
N PHE A 184 1.16 -4.27 3.72
CA PHE A 184 0.59 -5.51 3.17
C PHE A 184 0.24 -5.39 1.68
N ALA A 185 -0.15 -4.20 1.21
CA ALA A 185 -0.39 -3.93 -0.20
C ALA A 185 0.89 -4.11 -1.06
N PHE A 186 2.01 -3.58 -0.57
CA PHE A 186 3.33 -3.76 -1.17
C PHE A 186 3.71 -5.24 -1.24
N SER A 187 3.55 -5.94 -0.12
CA SER A 187 3.82 -7.37 -0.02
C SER A 187 2.97 -8.22 -0.97
N LEU A 188 1.69 -7.88 -1.16
CA LEU A 188 0.80 -8.57 -2.11
C LEU A 188 1.27 -8.36 -3.53
N SER A 189 1.61 -7.10 -3.84
CA SER A 189 2.16 -6.74 -5.13
C SER A 189 3.46 -7.50 -5.40
N LEU A 190 4.35 -7.69 -4.41
CA LEU A 190 5.57 -8.48 -4.57
C LEU A 190 5.28 -9.96 -4.87
N SER A 191 4.34 -10.60 -4.17
CA SER A 191 3.93 -11.99 -4.49
C SER A 191 3.43 -12.11 -5.93
N LEU A 192 2.52 -11.21 -6.35
CA LEU A 192 2.01 -11.16 -7.72
C LEU A 192 3.13 -10.89 -8.73
N SER A 193 4.11 -10.04 -8.36
CA SER A 193 5.27 -9.71 -9.20
C SER A 193 6.09 -10.94 -9.56
N LEU A 194 6.33 -11.85 -8.62
CA LEU A 194 7.11 -13.08 -8.85
C LEU A 194 6.38 -14.01 -9.84
N VAL A 195 5.07 -14.17 -9.66
CA VAL A 195 4.22 -14.94 -10.57
C VAL A 195 4.20 -14.30 -11.96
N TYR A 196 4.02 -12.98 -12.03
CA TYR A 196 4.07 -12.20 -13.26
C TYR A 196 5.40 -12.39 -14.00
N LEU A 197 6.55 -12.25 -13.33
CA LEU A 197 7.87 -12.38 -13.96
C LEU A 197 8.05 -13.79 -14.58
N GLY A 198 7.57 -14.84 -13.91
CA GLY A 198 7.59 -16.19 -14.47
C GLY A 198 6.66 -16.37 -15.68
N LEU A 199 5.44 -15.83 -15.60
CA LEU A 199 4.47 -15.86 -16.70
C LEU A 199 4.95 -15.05 -17.91
N MET A 200 5.54 -13.88 -17.66
CA MET A 200 6.07 -12.99 -18.67
C MET A 200 7.29 -13.59 -19.36
N TYR A 201 8.19 -14.22 -18.59
CA TYR A 201 9.26 -15.02 -19.18
C TYR A 201 8.72 -16.09 -20.13
N ARG A 202 7.71 -16.86 -19.70
CA ARG A 202 7.07 -17.87 -20.56
C ARG A 202 6.42 -17.26 -21.80
N ALA A 203 5.82 -16.08 -21.67
CA ALA A 203 5.21 -15.34 -22.78
C ALA A 203 6.27 -14.83 -23.78
N LEU A 204 7.42 -14.38 -23.30
CA LEU A 204 8.55 -13.98 -24.14
C LEU A 204 9.18 -15.19 -24.82
N GLU A 205 9.31 -16.33 -24.14
CA GLU A 205 9.92 -17.54 -24.70
C GLU A 205 9.03 -18.19 -25.77
N THR A 206 7.73 -18.34 -25.49
CA THR A 206 6.84 -19.26 -26.23
C THR A 206 5.58 -18.60 -26.79
N GLY A 207 5.34 -17.31 -26.49
CA GLY A 207 4.05 -16.66 -26.77
C GLY A 207 2.87 -17.13 -25.92
N ARG A 208 3.04 -18.18 -25.11
CA ARG A 208 1.98 -18.72 -24.22
C ARG A 208 1.82 -17.86 -22.98
N SER A 209 0.62 -17.87 -22.39
CA SER A 209 0.31 -17.20 -21.11
C SER A 209 0.29 -15.67 -21.13
N ARG A 210 0.25 -15.03 -22.31
CA ARG A 210 0.09 -13.58 -22.43
C ARG A 210 -1.10 -13.06 -21.62
N GLY A 211 -2.25 -13.75 -21.67
CA GLY A 211 -3.43 -13.38 -20.89
C GLY A 211 -3.18 -13.42 -19.38
N TRP A 212 -2.60 -14.51 -18.86
CA TRP A 212 -2.27 -14.62 -17.43
C TRP A 212 -1.22 -13.58 -17.02
N ALA A 213 -0.20 -13.34 -17.84
CA ALA A 213 0.79 -12.31 -17.57
C ALA A 213 0.15 -10.90 -17.53
N ALA A 214 -0.74 -10.57 -18.46
CA ALA A 214 -1.45 -9.29 -18.48
C ALA A 214 -2.34 -9.12 -17.25
N ALA A 215 -3.12 -10.14 -16.88
CA ALA A 215 -3.98 -10.11 -15.69
C ALA A 215 -3.17 -9.94 -14.39
N THR A 216 -2.08 -10.71 -14.23
CA THR A 216 -1.21 -10.61 -13.05
C THR A 216 -0.46 -9.28 -13.00
N PHE A 217 -0.05 -8.72 -14.15
CA PHE A 217 0.54 -7.38 -14.21
C PHE A 217 -0.45 -6.29 -13.79
N GLY A 218 -1.68 -6.33 -14.31
CA GLY A 218 -2.74 -5.40 -13.90
C GLY A 218 -3.05 -5.49 -12.40
N ALA A 219 -3.16 -6.71 -11.86
CA ALA A 219 -3.35 -6.93 -10.42
C ALA A 219 -2.17 -6.44 -9.58
N CYS A 220 -0.92 -6.64 -10.03
CA CYS A 220 0.28 -6.10 -9.40
C CYS A 220 0.21 -4.56 -9.34
N ALA A 221 -0.09 -3.91 -10.47
CA ALA A 221 -0.23 -2.45 -10.53
C ALA A 221 -1.34 -1.89 -9.63
N LEU A 222 -2.46 -2.61 -9.50
CA LEU A 222 -3.57 -2.24 -8.61
C LEU A 222 -3.30 -2.54 -7.13
N CYS A 223 -2.26 -3.33 -6.81
CA CYS A 223 -1.81 -3.56 -5.43
C CYS A 223 -0.76 -2.55 -4.99
N HIS A 224 0.23 -2.22 -5.83
CA HIS A 224 1.25 -1.23 -5.50
C HIS A 224 2.04 -0.72 -6.72
N LEU A 225 1.98 0.59 -7.01
CA LEU A 225 2.65 1.18 -8.18
C LEU A 225 4.17 1.04 -8.18
N LEU A 226 4.81 1.17 -7.01
CA LEU A 226 6.27 1.08 -6.94
C LEU A 226 6.80 -0.28 -7.42
N VAL A 227 6.17 -1.36 -6.97
CA VAL A 227 6.52 -2.72 -7.38
C VAL A 227 6.23 -2.91 -8.87
N ALA A 228 5.12 -2.34 -9.37
CA ALA A 228 4.79 -2.34 -10.80
C ALA A 228 5.88 -1.67 -11.66
N PHE A 229 6.41 -0.52 -11.24
CA PHE A 229 7.52 0.14 -11.95
C PHE A 229 8.80 -0.69 -11.94
N VAL A 230 9.14 -1.32 -10.82
CA VAL A 230 10.29 -2.24 -10.75
C VAL A 230 10.11 -3.39 -11.75
N VAL A 231 8.94 -4.04 -11.79
CA VAL A 231 8.74 -5.15 -12.74
C VAL A 231 8.64 -4.71 -14.19
N ILE A 232 8.18 -3.48 -14.49
CA ILE A 232 8.30 -2.93 -15.85
C ILE A 232 9.78 -2.88 -16.24
N GLY A 233 10.64 -2.34 -15.37
CA GLY A 233 12.09 -2.31 -15.60
C GLY A 233 12.69 -3.70 -15.83
N VAL A 234 12.34 -4.68 -14.98
CA VAL A 234 12.80 -6.07 -15.15
C VAL A 234 12.23 -6.72 -16.42
N THR A 235 11.00 -6.38 -16.81
CA THR A 235 10.39 -6.87 -18.07
C THR A 235 11.16 -6.33 -19.28
N LEU A 236 11.57 -5.07 -19.25
CA LEU A 236 12.42 -4.48 -20.28
C LEU A 236 13.79 -5.18 -20.33
N VAL A 237 14.38 -5.50 -19.18
CA VAL A 237 15.62 -6.31 -19.12
C VAL A 237 15.40 -7.68 -19.78
N MET A 238 14.31 -8.39 -19.48
CA MET A 238 13.99 -9.67 -20.13
C MET A 238 13.89 -9.55 -21.65
N PHE A 239 13.24 -8.48 -22.13
CA PHE A 239 13.12 -8.20 -23.56
C PHE A 239 14.46 -7.86 -24.21
N LEU A 240 15.30 -7.03 -23.58
CA LEU A 240 16.60 -6.62 -24.12
C LEU A 240 17.60 -7.78 -24.20
N ILE A 241 17.47 -8.78 -23.32
CA ILE A 241 18.27 -10.01 -23.39
C ILE A 241 17.79 -10.91 -24.53
N ARG A 242 16.53 -10.80 -24.99
CA ARG A 242 16.04 -11.61 -26.10
C ARG A 242 15.03 -10.85 -26.95
N VAL A 243 15.47 -10.39 -28.13
CA VAL A 243 14.63 -9.58 -29.03
C VAL A 243 14.22 -10.41 -30.24
N GLY A 244 12.93 -10.35 -30.58
CA GLY A 244 12.34 -11.03 -31.72
C GLY A 244 10.85 -10.70 -31.84
N ARG A 245 10.19 -11.23 -32.89
CA ARG A 245 8.77 -10.95 -33.17
C ARG A 245 7.85 -11.41 -32.02
N THR A 246 8.04 -12.63 -31.54
CA THR A 246 7.26 -13.18 -30.42
C THR A 246 7.43 -12.35 -29.15
N GLN A 247 8.68 -11.94 -28.86
CA GLN A 247 9.01 -11.15 -27.67
C GLN A 247 8.41 -9.76 -27.74
N PHE A 248 8.54 -9.08 -28.87
CA PHE A 248 7.93 -7.77 -29.09
C PHE A 248 6.40 -7.83 -28.96
N LYS A 249 5.75 -8.79 -29.63
CA LYS A 249 4.30 -8.98 -29.53
C LYS A 249 3.85 -9.28 -28.10
N SER A 250 4.57 -10.13 -27.38
CA SER A 250 4.26 -10.43 -25.97
C SER A 250 4.45 -9.20 -25.08
N LEU A 251 5.53 -8.43 -25.24
CA LEU A 251 5.77 -7.19 -24.51
C LEU A 251 4.63 -6.18 -24.73
N VAL A 252 4.26 -5.94 -26.00
CA VAL A 252 3.19 -5.01 -26.35
C VAL A 252 1.87 -5.49 -25.78
N LEU A 253 1.42 -6.70 -26.09
CA LEU A 253 0.10 -7.19 -25.65
C LEU A 253 -0.02 -7.25 -24.13
N VAL A 254 1.00 -7.76 -23.43
CA VAL A 254 0.98 -7.85 -21.96
C VAL A 254 1.03 -6.46 -21.33
N GLY A 255 1.92 -5.59 -21.82
CA GLY A 255 2.07 -4.23 -21.31
C GLY A 255 0.84 -3.37 -21.55
N THR A 256 0.26 -3.38 -22.75
CA THR A 256 -0.91 -2.57 -23.09
C THR A 256 -2.17 -3.08 -22.39
N ILE A 257 -2.47 -4.37 -22.47
CA ILE A 257 -3.68 -4.92 -21.84
C ILE A 257 -3.56 -4.86 -20.33
N GLY A 258 -2.42 -5.28 -19.75
CA GLY A 258 -2.24 -5.25 -18.31
C GLY A 258 -2.20 -3.83 -17.73
N GLY A 259 -1.60 -2.87 -18.44
CA GLY A 259 -1.66 -1.45 -18.05
C GLY A 259 -3.06 -0.85 -18.19
N ALA A 260 -3.81 -1.24 -19.22
CA ALA A 260 -5.18 -0.78 -19.41
C ALA A 260 -6.16 -1.38 -18.38
N LEU A 261 -5.89 -2.59 -17.87
CA LEU A 261 -6.66 -3.20 -16.76
C LEU A 261 -6.56 -2.41 -15.46
N SER A 262 -5.47 -1.68 -15.21
CA SER A 262 -5.31 -0.81 -14.05
C SER A 262 -5.69 0.66 -14.32
N ALA A 263 -6.07 1.00 -15.55
CA ALA A 263 -6.23 2.38 -15.99
C ALA A 263 -7.28 3.16 -15.20
N PHE A 264 -8.41 2.53 -14.83
CA PHE A 264 -9.48 3.16 -14.02
C PHE A 264 -8.96 3.79 -12.73
N TRP A 265 -7.85 3.29 -12.19
CA TRP A 265 -7.21 3.82 -10.99
C TRP A 265 -5.93 4.61 -11.32
N VAL A 266 -5.04 4.08 -12.17
CA VAL A 266 -3.75 4.70 -12.48
C VAL A 266 -3.89 6.03 -13.23
N LEU A 267 -4.82 6.15 -14.18
CA LEU A 267 -4.97 7.38 -14.96
C LEU A 267 -5.56 8.52 -14.13
N PRO A 268 -6.65 8.33 -13.35
CA PRO A 268 -7.11 9.36 -12.42
C PRO A 268 -6.06 9.72 -11.36
N PHE A 269 -5.35 8.74 -10.80
CA PHE A 269 -4.23 8.99 -9.88
C PHE A 269 -3.22 9.94 -10.52
N PHE A 270 -2.76 9.62 -11.74
CA PHE A 270 -1.74 10.41 -12.41
C PHE A 270 -2.24 11.80 -12.80
N ALA A 271 -3.46 11.91 -13.31
CA ALA A 271 -4.06 13.18 -13.73
C ALA A 271 -4.27 14.13 -12.54
N LYS A 272 -4.62 13.59 -11.37
CA LYS A 272 -4.94 14.37 -10.16
C LYS A 272 -3.76 14.47 -9.18
N ARG A 273 -2.56 14.00 -9.55
CA ARG A 273 -1.36 14.01 -8.69
C ARG A 273 -0.98 15.39 -8.13
N THR A 274 -1.47 16.47 -8.73
CA THR A 274 -1.33 17.85 -8.25
C THR A 274 -1.73 18.01 -6.77
N TYR A 275 -2.73 17.25 -6.31
CA TYR A 275 -3.31 17.35 -4.96
C TYR A 275 -2.81 16.28 -3.97
N VAL A 276 -1.81 15.48 -4.37
CA VAL A 276 -1.10 14.56 -3.46
C VAL A 276 -0.22 15.39 -2.53
N ASN A 277 -0.33 15.16 -1.23
CA ASN A 277 0.56 15.79 -0.25
C ASN A 277 1.98 15.26 -0.39
N ASP A 278 2.95 16.11 -0.08
CA ASP A 278 4.36 15.74 -0.06
C ASP A 278 4.84 15.81 1.39
N MET A 279 5.14 14.66 1.98
CA MET A 279 5.66 14.57 3.35
C MET A 279 7.07 15.16 3.49
N GLY A 280 7.72 15.53 2.37
CA GLY A 280 9.07 16.08 2.37
C GLY A 280 10.14 15.01 2.56
N TRP A 281 9.89 13.79 2.05
CA TRP A 281 10.84 12.68 2.16
C TRP A 281 12.18 13.02 1.49
N VAL A 282 13.25 13.01 2.29
CA VAL A 282 14.60 13.24 1.79
C VAL A 282 15.20 11.93 1.29
N LYS A 283 15.94 12.02 0.18
CA LYS A 283 16.65 10.87 -0.38
C LYS A 283 17.65 10.31 0.62
N MET A 284 17.69 8.99 0.80
CA MET A 284 18.77 8.31 1.50
C MET A 284 20.08 8.56 0.76
N LYS A 285 20.92 9.47 1.28
CA LYS A 285 22.21 9.88 0.69
C LYS A 285 23.30 9.96 1.77
N PRO A 286 24.59 9.92 1.38
CA PRO A 286 25.70 10.17 2.32
C PRO A 286 25.61 11.59 2.92
N PRO A 287 26.04 11.80 4.18
CA PRO A 287 26.73 10.85 5.06
C PRO A 287 25.79 9.89 5.82
N ASP A 288 24.50 10.21 5.92
CA ASP A 288 23.54 9.53 6.81
C ASP A 288 23.25 8.08 6.38
N ASN A 289 23.30 7.78 5.08
CA ASN A 289 23.24 6.40 4.58
C ASN A 289 24.15 6.22 3.34
N PRO A 290 25.37 5.69 3.51
CA PRO A 290 26.27 5.45 2.39
C PRO A 290 25.64 4.43 1.41
N TYR A 291 25.72 4.70 0.10
CA TYR A 291 25.18 3.80 -0.93
C TYR A 291 25.64 2.34 -0.77
N LEU A 292 26.92 2.11 -0.47
CA LEU A 292 27.45 0.77 -0.20
C LEU A 292 26.94 0.18 1.11
N ASN A 293 26.58 1.00 2.09
CA ASN A 293 25.98 0.53 3.32
C ASN A 293 24.61 -0.08 3.05
N SER A 294 23.74 0.62 2.30
CA SER A 294 22.41 0.09 1.96
C SER A 294 22.50 -1.16 1.06
N LEU A 295 23.45 -1.21 0.12
CA LEU A 295 23.52 -2.31 -0.84
C LEU A 295 24.37 -3.51 -0.42
N PHE A 296 25.23 -3.38 0.59
CA PHE A 296 26.21 -4.43 0.90
C PHE A 296 26.51 -4.57 2.40
N PHE A 297 26.88 -3.47 3.09
CA PHE A 297 27.38 -3.60 4.46
C PHE A 297 26.29 -3.76 5.53
N ARG A 298 25.14 -3.08 5.34
CA ARG A 298 23.98 -3.06 6.25
C ARG A 298 24.36 -2.81 7.71
N ASN A 299 25.21 -1.81 7.94
CA ASN A 299 25.51 -1.34 9.28
C ASN A 299 24.41 -0.36 9.72
N PHE A 300 23.94 -0.51 10.96
CA PHE A 300 22.89 0.32 11.55
C PHE A 300 23.49 1.24 12.62
N PRO A 301 23.03 2.49 12.73
CA PRO A 301 23.47 3.37 13.81
C PRO A 301 23.00 2.82 15.16
N ALA A 302 23.68 3.22 16.24
CA ALA A 302 23.37 2.74 17.58
C ALA A 302 21.92 3.03 18.00
N SER A 303 21.30 4.10 17.48
CA SER A 303 19.90 4.47 17.72
C SER A 303 18.88 3.46 17.15
N GLU A 304 19.28 2.67 16.15
CA GLU A 304 18.42 1.67 15.49
C GLU A 304 18.58 0.31 16.19
N HIS A 305 18.12 0.24 17.45
CA HIS A 305 18.34 -0.91 18.33
C HIS A 305 17.70 -2.23 17.85
N VAL A 306 16.72 -2.14 16.95
CA VAL A 306 15.89 -3.29 16.51
C VAL A 306 16.40 -3.88 15.19
N LEU A 307 17.08 -3.08 14.36
CA LEU A 307 17.53 -3.49 13.02
C LEU A 307 18.91 -4.16 13.08
N LYS A 308 19.10 -5.19 12.25
CA LYS A 308 20.32 -5.98 12.21
C LYS A 308 20.56 -6.59 10.83
N ASP A 309 21.82 -6.72 10.41
CA ASP A 309 22.20 -7.50 9.22
C ASP A 309 21.98 -9.00 9.46
N SER A 310 20.73 -9.42 9.32
CA SER A 310 20.30 -10.80 9.52
C SER A 310 19.18 -11.11 8.53
N PRO A 311 19.42 -11.99 7.54
CA PRO A 311 20.61 -12.83 7.36
C PRO A 311 21.86 -12.03 6.97
N PRO A 312 23.10 -12.51 7.26
CA PRO A 312 24.33 -11.81 6.92
C PRO A 312 24.45 -11.59 5.40
N PHE A 313 24.17 -10.37 4.95
CA PHE A 313 23.89 -10.12 3.53
C PHE A 313 25.11 -10.34 2.64
N ARG A 314 26.31 -10.09 3.16
CA ARG A 314 27.57 -10.29 2.42
C ARG A 314 27.76 -11.75 1.99
N VAL A 315 27.40 -12.70 2.86
CA VAL A 315 27.48 -14.14 2.54
C VAL A 315 26.50 -14.48 1.42
N VAL A 316 25.27 -13.99 1.53
CA VAL A 316 24.25 -14.16 0.50
C VAL A 316 24.71 -13.53 -0.83
N PHE A 317 25.29 -12.33 -0.78
CA PHE A 317 25.78 -11.63 -1.96
C PHE A 317 26.86 -12.43 -2.70
N VAL A 318 27.82 -13.02 -1.97
CA VAL A 318 28.84 -13.90 -2.58
C VAL A 318 28.20 -15.12 -3.25
N ILE A 319 27.20 -15.74 -2.61
CA ILE A 319 26.45 -16.86 -3.20
C ILE A 319 25.64 -16.40 -4.42
N ALA A 320 25.12 -15.18 -4.41
CA ALA A 320 24.42 -14.60 -5.56
C ALA A 320 25.37 -14.31 -6.73
N VAL A 321 26.61 -13.89 -6.48
CA VAL A 321 27.64 -13.77 -7.53
C VAL A 321 27.93 -15.15 -8.14
N LEU A 322 28.06 -16.19 -7.32
CA LEU A 322 28.13 -17.57 -7.83
C LEU A 322 26.88 -17.92 -8.65
N GLY A 323 25.70 -17.48 -8.22
CA GLY A 323 24.44 -17.63 -8.95
C GLY A 323 24.45 -16.99 -10.33
N LEU A 324 25.00 -15.79 -10.47
CA LEU A 324 25.19 -15.15 -11.77
C LEU A 324 26.15 -15.95 -12.65
N VAL A 325 27.32 -16.33 -12.13
CA VAL A 325 28.31 -17.12 -12.87
C VAL A 325 27.70 -18.44 -13.36
N MET A 326 27.05 -19.18 -12.47
CA MET A 326 26.37 -20.43 -12.83
C MET A 326 25.25 -20.22 -13.83
N SER A 327 24.52 -19.10 -13.74
CA SER A 327 23.45 -18.78 -14.69
C SER A 327 23.99 -18.50 -16.09
N ILE A 328 25.14 -17.84 -16.21
CA ILE A 328 25.83 -17.65 -17.50
C ILE A 328 26.31 -19.01 -18.03
N LEU A 329 27.02 -19.80 -17.21
CA LEU A 329 27.57 -21.10 -17.62
C LEU A 329 26.48 -22.10 -18.03
N ARG A 330 25.35 -22.11 -17.32
CA ARG A 330 24.21 -23.01 -17.57
C ARG A 330 23.16 -22.41 -18.50
N ARG A 331 23.38 -21.20 -19.01
CA ARG A 331 22.44 -20.45 -19.89
C ARG A 331 21.06 -20.28 -19.25
N ASN A 332 21.01 -20.13 -17.93
CA ASN A 332 19.79 -19.81 -17.19
C ASN A 332 19.51 -18.30 -17.33
N ARG A 333 18.74 -17.94 -18.37
CA ARG A 333 18.41 -16.54 -18.68
C ARG A 333 17.76 -15.81 -17.51
N MET A 334 16.86 -16.47 -16.76
CA MET A 334 16.19 -15.82 -15.63
C MET A 334 17.17 -15.49 -14.50
N GLY A 335 18.21 -16.29 -14.26
CA GLY A 335 19.26 -15.91 -13.33
C GLY A 335 20.04 -14.65 -13.75
N VAL A 336 20.32 -14.49 -15.05
CA VAL A 336 20.91 -13.26 -15.61
C VAL A 336 19.95 -12.07 -15.46
N VAL A 337 18.64 -12.28 -15.70
CA VAL A 337 17.60 -11.26 -15.50
C VAL A 337 17.55 -10.79 -14.05
N LEU A 338 17.62 -11.70 -13.07
CA LEU A 338 17.63 -11.34 -11.65
C LEU A 338 18.86 -10.48 -11.30
N ALA A 339 20.04 -10.84 -11.80
CA ALA A 339 21.26 -10.06 -11.58
C ALA A 339 21.18 -8.65 -12.21
N LEU A 340 20.72 -8.55 -13.45
CA LEU A 340 20.54 -7.27 -14.14
C LEU A 340 19.41 -6.45 -13.52
N GLY A 341 18.35 -7.09 -13.02
CA GLY A 341 17.29 -6.46 -12.25
C GLY A 341 17.80 -5.88 -10.93
N ALA A 342 18.65 -6.62 -10.20
CA ALA A 342 19.32 -6.11 -9.01
C ALA A 342 20.20 -4.90 -9.32
N ALA A 343 20.99 -4.96 -10.40
CA ALA A 343 21.79 -3.83 -10.87
C ALA A 343 20.93 -2.62 -11.27
N LEU A 344 19.80 -2.84 -11.93
CA LEU A 344 18.85 -1.78 -12.31
C LEU A 344 18.25 -1.09 -11.08
N VAL A 345 17.84 -1.86 -10.06
CA VAL A 345 17.30 -1.31 -8.80
C VAL A 345 18.40 -0.56 -8.03
N ALA A 346 19.62 -1.10 -7.97
CA ALA A 346 20.77 -0.43 -7.36
C ALA A 346 21.07 0.93 -8.05
N ALA A 347 21.08 0.95 -9.39
CA ALA A 347 21.21 2.18 -10.15
C ALA A 347 20.03 3.15 -9.87
N GLY A 348 18.80 2.64 -9.85
CA GLY A 348 17.62 3.41 -9.45
C GLY A 348 17.79 4.04 -8.07
N PHE A 349 18.31 3.31 -7.09
CA PHE A 349 18.50 3.80 -5.72
C PHE A 349 19.50 4.96 -5.68
N ARG A 350 20.56 4.88 -6.50
CA ARG A 350 21.58 5.92 -6.63
C ARG A 350 21.11 7.17 -7.36
N TYR A 351 20.36 7.00 -8.45
CA TYR A 351 20.07 8.06 -9.42
C TYR A 351 18.63 8.59 -9.39
N MET A 352 17.72 7.95 -8.66
CA MET A 352 16.36 8.46 -8.46
C MET A 352 16.42 9.89 -7.91
N PRO A 353 15.75 10.86 -8.56
CA PRO A 353 15.73 12.24 -8.07
C PRO A 353 14.98 12.31 -6.74
N GLU A 354 15.31 13.32 -5.94
CA GLU A 354 14.53 13.62 -4.75
C GLU A 354 13.14 14.13 -5.14
N GLY A 355 12.13 13.67 -4.42
CA GLY A 355 10.72 13.97 -4.65
C GLY A 355 9.86 13.06 -3.79
N ARG A 356 8.55 13.04 -4.05
CA ARG A 356 7.55 12.30 -3.27
C ARG A 356 7.87 10.81 -3.05
N LEU A 357 8.56 10.18 -4.02
CA LEU A 357 8.96 8.80 -3.89
C LEU A 357 10.28 8.69 -3.12
N TRP A 358 10.20 8.20 -1.89
CA TRP A 358 11.38 7.88 -1.10
C TRP A 358 12.18 6.72 -1.69
N ASN A 359 13.45 6.96 -2.04
CA ASN A 359 14.29 5.97 -2.73
C ASN A 359 14.55 4.70 -1.91
N GLY A 360 14.45 4.75 -0.58
CA GLY A 360 14.56 3.55 0.27
C GLY A 360 13.56 2.46 -0.09
N ARG A 361 12.38 2.83 -0.62
CA ARG A 361 11.27 1.92 -0.92
C ARG A 361 11.54 0.93 -2.07
N ILE A 362 12.59 1.13 -2.87
CA ILE A 362 12.98 0.15 -3.90
C ILE A 362 14.03 -0.87 -3.43
N LEU A 363 14.68 -0.64 -2.28
CA LEU A 363 15.69 -1.55 -1.74
C LEU A 363 15.18 -2.99 -1.48
N PRO A 364 13.92 -3.21 -1.02
CA PRO A 364 13.41 -4.56 -0.86
C PRO A 364 13.47 -5.39 -2.15
N SER A 365 13.22 -4.78 -3.31
CA SER A 365 13.34 -5.49 -4.59
C SER A 365 14.79 -5.89 -4.91
N TYR A 366 15.76 -5.03 -4.57
CA TYR A 366 17.18 -5.38 -4.69
C TYR A 366 17.54 -6.58 -3.82
N TYR A 367 17.17 -6.55 -2.54
CA TYR A 367 17.43 -7.66 -1.61
C TYR A 367 16.76 -8.95 -2.07
N LEU A 368 15.50 -8.87 -2.51
CA LEU A 368 14.75 -10.01 -3.05
C LEU A 368 15.46 -10.65 -4.25
N PHE A 369 15.95 -9.84 -5.20
CA PHE A 369 16.68 -10.37 -6.37
C PHE A 369 17.99 -11.03 -5.98
N ILE A 370 18.73 -10.48 -5.01
CA ILE A 370 19.96 -11.10 -4.48
C ILE A 370 19.65 -12.44 -3.78
N TYR A 371 18.60 -12.51 -2.95
CA TYR A 371 18.19 -13.77 -2.31
C TYR A 371 17.77 -14.84 -3.34
N LEU A 372 16.98 -14.46 -4.35
CA LEU A 372 16.57 -15.36 -5.42
C LEU A 372 17.77 -15.84 -6.25
N LEU A 373 18.70 -14.94 -6.58
CA LEU A 373 19.90 -15.28 -7.35
C LEU A 373 20.84 -16.21 -6.56
N ALA A 374 20.97 -16.02 -5.25
CA ALA A 374 21.69 -16.96 -4.38
C ALA A 374 21.08 -18.36 -4.42
N ALA A 375 19.74 -18.47 -4.38
CA ALA A 375 19.05 -19.76 -4.52
C ALA A 375 19.23 -20.39 -5.91
N VAL A 376 19.27 -19.59 -6.98
CA VAL A 376 19.66 -20.08 -8.33
C VAL A 376 21.07 -20.67 -8.29
N GLY A 377 22.03 -19.97 -7.67
CA GLY A 377 23.41 -20.44 -7.54
C GLY A 377 23.54 -21.77 -6.82
N LEU A 378 22.92 -21.91 -5.66
CA LEU A 378 22.94 -23.17 -4.90
C LEU A 378 22.23 -24.30 -5.66
N GLY A 379 21.12 -24.01 -6.34
CA GLY A 379 20.40 -25.00 -7.15
C GLY A 379 21.20 -25.48 -8.37
N GLU A 380 21.86 -24.58 -9.09
CA GLU A 380 22.73 -24.94 -10.22
C GLU A 380 24.05 -25.60 -9.77
N LEU A 381 24.57 -25.23 -8.60
CA LEU A 381 25.70 -25.94 -7.98
C LEU A 381 25.33 -27.39 -7.66
N ALA A 382 24.18 -27.64 -7.04
CA ALA A 382 23.70 -29.00 -6.77
C ALA A 382 23.52 -29.81 -8.06
N ARG A 383 23.06 -29.17 -9.14
CA ARG A 383 22.97 -29.80 -10.47
C ARG A 383 24.36 -30.12 -11.03
N THR A 384 25.33 -29.24 -10.82
CA THR A 384 26.71 -29.42 -11.28
C THR A 384 27.41 -30.55 -10.55
N ILE A 385 27.28 -30.61 -9.24
CA ILE A 385 27.73 -31.75 -8.44
C ILE A 385 27.05 -33.02 -8.96
N ALA A 386 25.74 -33.02 -9.15
CA ALA A 386 25.03 -34.18 -9.68
C ALA A 386 25.47 -34.61 -11.09
N ASP A 387 25.87 -33.67 -11.96
CA ASP A 387 26.34 -34.00 -13.31
C ASP A 387 27.73 -34.66 -13.29
N LEU A 388 28.56 -34.33 -12.30
CA LEU A 388 29.89 -34.94 -12.09
C LEU A 388 29.84 -36.37 -11.53
N LEU A 389 28.70 -36.79 -10.97
CA LEU A 389 28.54 -38.12 -10.38
C LEU A 389 28.20 -39.16 -11.46
N THR A 390 28.60 -40.41 -11.26
CA THR A 390 28.28 -41.53 -12.18
C THR A 390 26.98 -42.24 -11.79
N SER A 391 26.77 -42.48 -10.49
CA SER A 391 25.60 -43.21 -9.96
C SER A 391 24.29 -42.42 -10.05
N ALA A 392 23.29 -42.97 -10.75
CA ALA A 392 21.95 -42.38 -10.87
C ALA A 392 21.25 -42.16 -9.51
N ARG A 393 21.49 -43.05 -8.54
CA ARG A 393 20.98 -42.92 -7.17
C ARG A 393 21.58 -41.69 -6.50
N LEU A 394 22.90 -41.49 -6.61
CA LEU A 394 23.59 -40.37 -6.00
C LEU A 394 23.24 -39.02 -6.68
N LYS A 395 23.04 -39.01 -8.01
CA LYS A 395 22.49 -37.83 -8.73
C LYS A 395 21.14 -37.42 -8.17
N THR A 396 20.27 -38.39 -7.98
CA THR A 396 18.93 -38.17 -7.44
C THR A 396 19.01 -37.69 -6.01
N PHE A 397 19.88 -38.30 -5.19
CA PHE A 397 20.13 -37.91 -3.81
C PHE A 397 20.60 -36.46 -3.68
N VAL A 398 21.64 -36.04 -4.41
CA VAL A 398 22.16 -34.65 -4.35
C VAL A 398 21.10 -33.64 -4.77
N ARG A 399 20.43 -33.84 -5.91
CA ARG A 399 19.39 -32.90 -6.38
C ARG A 399 18.19 -32.85 -5.44
N SER A 400 17.82 -33.99 -4.85
CA SER A 400 16.70 -34.11 -3.91
C SER A 400 17.01 -33.55 -2.52
N GLY A 401 18.25 -33.75 -2.06
CA GLY A 401 18.73 -33.30 -0.76
C GLY A 401 18.98 -31.80 -0.71
N ALA A 402 19.41 -31.18 -1.82
CA ALA A 402 19.70 -29.75 -1.88
C ALA A 402 18.61 -28.83 -1.29
N PRO A 403 17.32 -28.91 -1.71
CA PRO A 403 16.28 -28.07 -1.13
C PRO A 403 15.98 -28.39 0.35
N ILE A 404 16.15 -29.65 0.77
CA ILE A 404 15.96 -30.07 2.16
C ILE A 404 17.08 -29.47 3.03
N VAL A 405 18.34 -29.63 2.62
CA VAL A 405 19.50 -29.06 3.31
C VAL A 405 19.37 -27.54 3.38
N ALA A 406 19.01 -26.88 2.26
CA ALA A 406 18.80 -25.44 2.25
C ALA A 406 17.71 -25.00 3.25
N PHE A 407 16.55 -25.67 3.25
CA PHE A 407 15.48 -25.39 4.22
C PHE A 407 15.96 -25.58 5.66
N MET A 408 16.62 -26.71 5.96
CA MET A 408 17.13 -27.00 7.30
C MET A 408 18.18 -25.99 7.75
N SER A 409 19.11 -25.60 6.87
CA SER A 409 20.10 -24.55 7.15
C SER A 409 19.42 -23.22 7.45
N MET A 410 18.41 -22.82 6.67
CA MET A 410 17.65 -21.59 6.93
C MET A 410 16.91 -21.66 8.26
N TRP A 411 16.29 -22.80 8.55
CA TRP A 411 15.58 -22.98 9.81
C TRP A 411 16.52 -22.95 11.01
N LEU A 412 17.74 -23.49 10.90
CA LEU A 412 18.75 -23.40 11.95
C LEU A 412 19.32 -21.98 12.12
N VAL A 413 19.32 -21.15 11.08
CA VAL A 413 19.77 -19.75 11.16
C VAL A 413 18.72 -18.87 11.85
N PHE A 414 17.44 -18.97 11.47
CA PHE A 414 16.39 -18.08 11.99
C PHE A 414 15.63 -18.68 13.18
N GLY A 415 15.45 -20.00 13.20
CA GLY A 415 14.66 -20.73 14.18
C GLY A 415 15.07 -20.45 15.63
N PRO A 416 16.37 -20.37 15.99
CA PRO A 416 16.78 -20.01 17.35
C PRO A 416 16.32 -18.61 17.76
N ALA A 417 16.54 -17.60 16.90
CA ALA A 417 16.15 -16.21 17.20
C ALA A 417 14.62 -16.04 17.20
N LEU A 418 13.90 -16.81 16.37
CA LEU A 418 12.45 -16.93 16.37
C LEU A 418 11.93 -17.89 17.46
N ARG A 419 12.79 -18.47 18.31
CA ARG A 419 12.38 -19.46 19.34
C ARG A 419 11.47 -20.58 18.81
N ALA A 420 11.61 -20.92 17.53
CA ALA A 420 10.66 -21.73 16.77
C ALA A 420 11.17 -23.15 16.46
N LEU A 421 12.39 -23.52 16.89
CA LEU A 421 12.88 -24.88 16.69
C LEU A 421 12.18 -25.87 17.64
N PRO A 422 11.67 -27.01 17.14
CA PRO A 422 11.00 -28.02 17.95
C PRO A 422 11.92 -28.57 19.03
N GLY A 423 11.41 -28.67 20.26
CA GLY A 423 12.19 -29.17 21.39
C GLY A 423 13.28 -28.21 21.88
N GLY A 424 13.20 -26.92 21.52
CA GLY A 424 13.96 -25.86 22.19
C GLY A 424 13.28 -25.38 23.45
N TYR A 425 14.02 -24.71 24.33
CA TYR A 425 13.46 -24.06 25.51
C TYR A 425 14.24 -22.80 25.86
N VAL A 426 13.59 -21.87 26.57
CA VAL A 426 14.23 -20.69 27.15
C VAL A 426 14.43 -20.97 28.64
N ASP A 427 15.64 -20.76 29.15
CA ASP A 427 15.93 -20.90 30.58
C ASP A 427 15.50 -19.65 31.38
N SER A 428 15.64 -19.71 32.70
CA SER A 428 15.30 -18.59 33.60
C SER A 428 16.14 -17.33 33.38
N SER A 429 17.30 -17.44 32.72
CA SER A 429 18.15 -16.31 32.36
C SER A 429 17.80 -15.68 31.01
N GLY A 430 16.75 -16.20 30.34
CA GLY A 430 16.29 -15.73 29.04
C GLY A 430 17.10 -16.26 27.85
N VAL A 431 18.01 -17.22 28.07
CA VAL A 431 18.83 -17.83 27.01
C VAL A 431 18.04 -18.97 26.36
N TYR A 432 17.99 -18.99 25.03
CA TYR A 432 17.39 -20.07 24.25
C TYR A 432 18.39 -21.21 24.06
N HIS A 433 17.95 -22.45 24.25
CA HIS A 433 18.73 -23.69 24.10
C HIS A 433 18.05 -24.66 23.13
N TRP A 434 18.82 -25.20 22.19
CA TRP A 434 18.32 -26.23 21.28
C TRP A 434 19.40 -27.26 20.86
N PRO A 435 19.07 -28.55 20.76
CA PRO A 435 17.84 -29.18 21.29
C PRO A 435 17.92 -29.30 22.82
N LYS A 436 16.77 -29.33 23.52
CA LYS A 436 16.65 -29.25 24.99
C LYS A 436 17.60 -30.16 25.78
N LYS A 437 17.94 -31.33 25.26
CA LYS A 437 18.81 -32.31 25.94
C LYS A 437 20.31 -32.09 25.73
N LEU A 438 20.71 -31.37 24.67
CA LEU A 438 22.11 -31.26 24.25
C LEU A 438 22.62 -29.81 24.22
N SER A 439 21.73 -28.82 24.16
CA SER A 439 22.07 -27.39 24.09
C SER A 439 23.15 -27.06 23.06
N LEU A 440 23.09 -27.69 21.88
CA LEU A 440 24.09 -27.51 20.80
C LEU A 440 24.09 -26.08 20.24
N ILE A 441 22.93 -25.42 20.27
CA ILE A 441 22.74 -24.03 19.90
C ILE A 441 22.23 -23.29 21.13
N THR A 442 22.96 -22.27 21.54
CA THR A 442 22.54 -21.34 22.60
C THR A 442 22.58 -19.91 22.09
N THR A 443 21.55 -19.12 22.36
CA THR A 443 21.51 -17.73 21.91
C THR A 443 20.67 -16.84 22.84
N ARG A 444 21.10 -15.58 22.97
CA ARG A 444 20.31 -14.48 23.56
C ARG A 444 19.65 -13.60 22.50
N ASP A 445 19.99 -13.80 21.23
CA ASP A 445 19.38 -13.08 20.12
C ASP A 445 17.91 -13.47 20.01
N ILE A 446 17.01 -12.48 20.06
CA ILE A 446 15.58 -12.66 19.92
C ILE A 446 15.14 -11.80 18.74
N SER A 447 14.44 -12.43 17.80
CA SER A 447 13.87 -11.71 16.67
C SER A 447 12.68 -10.88 17.14
N PHE A 448 12.74 -9.56 16.91
CA PHE A 448 11.62 -8.67 17.18
C PHE A 448 10.37 -9.03 16.36
N LEU A 449 10.51 -9.78 15.26
CA LEU A 449 9.40 -10.18 14.39
C LEU A 449 8.31 -10.95 15.15
N GLN A 450 8.68 -11.77 16.13
CA GLN A 450 7.69 -12.51 16.93
C GLN A 450 6.86 -11.58 17.81
N GLY A 451 7.53 -10.70 18.55
CA GLY A 451 6.85 -9.72 19.40
C GLY A 451 6.04 -8.72 18.58
N TRP A 452 6.54 -8.32 17.41
CA TRP A 452 5.84 -7.41 16.51
C TRP A 452 4.57 -8.03 15.93
N THR A 453 4.65 -9.24 15.37
CA THR A 453 3.46 -9.94 14.86
C THR A 453 2.45 -10.26 15.98
N GLU A 454 2.92 -10.68 17.15
CA GLU A 454 2.07 -10.90 18.33
C GLU A 454 1.38 -9.60 18.77
N TRP A 455 2.13 -8.50 18.85
CA TRP A 455 1.59 -7.17 19.15
C TRP A 455 0.48 -6.80 18.19
N ASN A 456 0.67 -6.98 16.89
CA ASN A 456 -0.35 -6.64 15.90
C ASN A 456 -1.62 -7.49 16.06
N TRP A 457 -1.48 -8.81 16.19
CA TRP A 457 -2.62 -9.74 16.19
C TRP A 457 -3.35 -9.90 17.52
N LEU A 458 -2.68 -9.65 18.64
CA LEU A 458 -3.36 -9.53 19.94
C LEU A 458 -4.40 -8.40 19.91
N GLY A 459 -4.21 -7.41 19.04
CA GLY A 459 -5.16 -6.36 18.76
C GLY A 459 -5.31 -5.32 19.86
N TYR A 460 -6.21 -4.36 19.65
CA TYR A 460 -6.50 -3.31 20.63
C TYR A 460 -6.94 -3.92 21.97
N GLU A 461 -7.68 -5.02 21.97
CA GLU A 461 -8.39 -5.63 23.12
C GLU A 461 -7.44 -6.14 24.20
N ALA A 462 -6.25 -6.55 23.78
CA ALA A 462 -5.24 -7.10 24.66
C ALA A 462 -4.36 -6.01 25.28
N ARG A 463 -4.55 -4.73 24.91
CA ARG A 463 -3.74 -3.65 25.46
C ARG A 463 -4.03 -3.42 26.92
N THR A 464 -2.97 -3.51 27.71
CA THR A 464 -2.98 -3.18 29.14
C THR A 464 -2.47 -1.76 29.36
N PRO A 465 -2.80 -1.14 30.51
CA PRO A 465 -2.27 0.16 30.87
C PRO A 465 -0.74 0.23 30.75
N ARG A 466 -0.24 1.34 30.21
CA ARG A 466 1.19 1.61 30.04
C ARG A 466 1.43 3.10 30.16
N ASP A 467 2.46 3.46 30.92
CA ASP A 467 2.85 4.84 31.17
C ASP A 467 1.66 5.65 31.71
N LYS A 468 1.20 6.69 30.99
CA LYS A 468 0.08 7.55 31.42
C LYS A 468 -1.30 7.10 30.94
N PHE A 469 -1.40 6.07 30.10
CA PHE A 469 -2.63 5.69 29.41
C PHE A 469 -3.13 4.29 29.80
N GLY A 470 -4.46 4.14 29.88
CA GLY A 470 -5.15 2.96 30.42
C GLY A 470 -5.32 1.76 29.48
N GLY A 471 -4.66 1.75 28.32
CA GLY A 471 -4.78 0.66 27.35
C GLY A 471 -6.19 0.53 26.77
N TYR A 472 -6.66 -0.69 26.51
CA TYR A 472 -7.93 -0.91 25.80
C TYR A 472 -9.15 -0.36 26.52
N ALA A 473 -9.21 -0.52 27.85
CA ALA A 473 -10.37 -0.09 28.63
C ALA A 473 -10.61 1.42 28.50
N GLU A 474 -9.52 2.19 28.52
CA GLU A 474 -9.55 3.63 28.31
C GLU A 474 -9.87 3.97 26.85
N TYR A 475 -9.21 3.33 25.87
CA TYR A 475 -9.53 3.53 24.44
C TYR A 475 -11.00 3.26 24.12
N TYR A 476 -11.56 2.17 24.64
CA TYR A 476 -12.98 1.85 24.51
C TYR A 476 -13.86 2.94 25.14
N ALA A 477 -13.52 3.38 26.35
CA ALA A 477 -14.25 4.44 27.05
C ALA A 477 -14.24 5.77 26.27
N ILE A 478 -13.11 6.14 25.65
CA ILE A 478 -12.99 7.35 24.82
C ILE A 478 -13.95 7.27 23.63
N ASN A 479 -13.98 6.14 22.93
CA ASN A 479 -14.88 5.96 21.78
C ASN A 479 -16.36 6.01 22.21
N GLN A 480 -16.72 5.43 23.37
CA GLN A 480 -18.08 5.53 23.90
C GLN A 480 -18.44 6.95 24.35
N MET A 481 -17.49 7.67 24.96
CA MET A 481 -17.65 9.08 25.32
C MET A 481 -17.92 9.91 24.07
N MET A 482 -17.12 9.77 23.01
CA MET A 482 -17.31 10.52 21.76
C MET A 482 -18.62 10.15 21.04
N ARG A 483 -19.06 8.88 21.08
CA ARG A 483 -20.40 8.48 20.61
C ARG A 483 -21.50 9.23 21.38
N SER A 484 -21.38 9.30 22.71
CA SER A 484 -22.37 9.95 23.58
C SER A 484 -22.42 11.45 23.35
N ILE A 485 -21.25 12.10 23.23
CA ILE A 485 -21.12 13.51 22.88
C ILE A 485 -21.75 13.78 21.51
N GLY A 486 -21.47 12.95 20.51
CA GLY A 486 -22.10 13.07 19.19
C GLY A 486 -23.62 12.94 19.22
N ALA A 487 -24.17 12.11 20.11
CA ALA A 487 -25.61 11.94 20.27
C ALA A 487 -26.28 13.11 21.02
N GLU A 488 -25.65 13.64 22.06
CA GLU A 488 -26.21 14.73 22.89
C GLU A 488 -26.00 16.12 22.28
N HIS A 489 -24.83 16.34 21.70
CA HIS A 489 -24.40 17.63 21.19
C HIS A 489 -24.36 17.69 19.65
N GLY A 490 -24.52 16.56 18.95
CA GLY A 490 -24.55 16.47 17.50
C GLY A 490 -23.21 16.07 16.88
N CYS A 491 -23.24 15.55 15.65
CA CYS A 491 -22.04 15.14 14.94
C CYS A 491 -21.11 16.31 14.59
N GLY A 492 -19.82 16.03 14.43
CA GLY A 492 -18.81 17.05 14.14
C GLY A 492 -17.39 16.51 14.23
N ARG A 493 -16.45 17.17 13.55
CA ARG A 493 -15.05 16.73 13.52
C ARG A 493 -14.39 16.91 14.87
N ALA A 494 -13.47 16.00 15.20
CA ALA A 494 -12.65 16.03 16.40
C ALA A 494 -11.17 16.21 16.06
N MET A 495 -10.47 16.95 16.92
CA MET A 495 -9.02 17.00 17.01
C MET A 495 -8.61 16.64 18.44
N TRP A 496 -7.59 15.79 18.60
CA TRP A 496 -7.05 15.45 19.92
C TRP A 496 -5.64 16.00 20.09
N GLU A 497 -5.28 16.21 21.35
CA GLU A 497 -3.90 16.39 21.78
C GLU A 497 -3.12 15.08 21.59
N TYR A 498 -2.04 15.13 20.81
CA TYR A 498 -1.19 13.97 20.55
C TYR A 498 -0.15 13.76 21.65
N ASP A 499 0.04 12.49 22.03
CA ASP A 499 1.21 12.04 22.79
C ASP A 499 1.71 10.67 22.33
N SER A 500 3.04 10.49 22.26
CA SER A 500 3.63 9.21 21.86
C SER A 500 3.28 8.02 22.78
N GLY A 501 2.88 8.28 24.02
CA GLY A 501 2.38 7.30 24.97
C GLY A 501 1.05 6.68 24.55
N GLU A 502 0.30 7.27 23.61
CA GLU A 502 -0.91 6.68 23.02
C GLU A 502 -0.64 5.32 22.37
N GLU A 503 0.63 4.97 22.11
CA GLU A 503 1.06 3.61 21.79
C GLU A 503 0.55 2.56 22.82
N ALA A 504 0.21 2.97 24.04
CA ALA A 504 -0.48 2.15 25.03
C ALA A 504 -1.83 1.61 24.53
N TYR A 505 -2.53 2.32 23.65
CA TYR A 505 -3.73 1.84 22.95
C TYR A 505 -3.40 0.83 21.84
N GLY A 506 -2.12 0.69 21.50
CA GLY A 506 -1.59 -0.31 20.58
C GLY A 506 -1.01 0.28 19.32
N THR A 507 -1.25 1.56 19.04
CA THR A 507 -0.61 2.41 18.04
C THR A 507 -0.91 3.86 18.41
N THR A 508 0.03 4.78 18.18
CA THR A 508 -0.24 6.23 18.27
C THR A 508 -1.29 6.72 17.27
N MET A 509 -1.72 5.86 16.34
CA MET A 509 -2.74 6.15 15.33
C MET A 509 -4.17 5.77 15.78
N ALA A 510 -4.36 5.34 17.02
CA ALA A 510 -5.61 4.74 17.49
C ALA A 510 -6.82 5.69 17.32
N MET A 511 -6.62 6.99 17.55
CA MET A 511 -7.67 8.00 17.45
C MET A 511 -8.09 8.32 16.01
N MET A 512 -7.29 7.97 15.00
CA MET A 512 -7.69 8.07 13.59
C MET A 512 -8.94 7.23 13.29
N LEU A 513 -9.24 6.22 14.13
CA LEU A 513 -10.43 5.38 14.01
C LEU A 513 -11.68 5.93 14.70
N LEU A 514 -11.66 7.13 15.30
CA LEU A 514 -12.87 7.78 15.81
C LEU A 514 -14.06 7.71 14.83
N PRO A 515 -13.93 8.05 13.52
CA PRO A 515 -15.04 7.90 12.57
C PRO A 515 -15.51 6.45 12.43
N HIS A 516 -14.58 5.48 12.42
CA HIS A 516 -14.93 4.06 12.35
C HIS A 516 -15.72 3.60 13.59
N TRP A 517 -15.32 4.06 14.78
CA TRP A 517 -15.96 3.71 16.03
C TRP A 517 -17.17 4.56 16.37
N THR A 518 -17.53 5.56 15.57
CA THR A 518 -18.69 6.43 15.82
C THR A 518 -19.68 6.43 14.65
N ASP A 519 -19.56 5.46 13.75
CA ASP A 519 -20.40 5.29 12.56
C ASP A 519 -20.43 6.58 11.70
N GLY A 520 -19.26 7.23 11.56
CA GLY A 520 -19.06 8.46 10.81
C GLY A 520 -19.47 9.76 11.53
N CYS A 521 -20.11 9.68 12.71
CA CYS A 521 -20.61 10.87 13.41
C CYS A 521 -19.49 11.77 13.95
N ILE A 522 -18.35 11.20 14.34
CA ILE A 522 -17.17 11.95 14.80
C ILE A 522 -16.01 11.70 13.82
N PRO A 523 -15.92 12.47 12.73
CA PRO A 523 -14.73 12.50 11.88
C PRO A 523 -13.52 13.00 12.65
N SER A 524 -12.34 12.68 12.13
CA SER A 524 -11.05 13.02 12.74
C SER A 524 -10.28 14.01 11.85
N GLN A 525 -9.52 14.91 12.47
CA GLN A 525 -8.58 15.76 11.73
C GLN A 525 -7.33 15.02 11.25
N GLU A 526 -7.01 13.90 11.87
CA GLU A 526 -5.89 13.06 11.49
C GLU A 526 -6.36 11.71 10.92
N GLY A 527 -5.63 11.18 9.97
CA GLY A 527 -5.96 9.95 9.25
C GLY A 527 -4.73 9.18 8.86
N LEU A 528 -4.92 7.97 8.32
CA LEU A 528 -3.80 7.11 7.96
C LEU A 528 -3.14 7.50 6.63
N TYR A 529 -3.94 7.93 5.65
CA TYR A 529 -3.47 8.16 4.28
C TYR A 529 -2.92 9.59 4.09
N PHE A 530 -1.79 9.90 4.75
CA PHE A 530 -1.17 11.23 4.79
C PHE A 530 -0.89 11.86 3.41
N GLU A 531 -0.60 11.07 2.39
CA GLU A 531 -0.32 11.57 1.04
C GLU A 531 -1.60 11.77 0.21
N ALA A 532 -2.76 11.32 0.70
CA ALA A 532 -4.01 11.33 -0.04
C ALA A 532 -4.81 12.64 0.08
N SER A 533 -4.45 13.56 1.00
CA SER A 533 -5.13 14.85 1.16
C SER A 533 -4.16 16.01 1.12
N SER A 534 -4.45 17.04 0.33
CA SER A 534 -3.68 18.30 0.37
C SER A 534 -3.83 19.05 1.71
N SER A 535 -4.78 18.65 2.56
CA SER A 535 -5.03 19.24 3.88
C SER A 535 -4.18 18.63 5.00
N THR A 536 -3.42 17.57 4.73
CA THR A 536 -2.62 16.87 5.75
C THR A 536 -1.64 17.78 6.47
N ALA A 537 -1.03 18.77 5.83
CA ALA A 537 -0.11 19.67 6.53
C ALA A 537 -0.79 20.44 7.67
N PHE A 538 -2.05 20.85 7.49
CA PHE A 538 -2.76 21.70 8.45
C PHE A 538 -3.17 20.93 9.70
N HIS A 539 -3.42 19.61 9.60
CA HIS A 539 -3.62 18.79 10.78
C HIS A 539 -2.35 18.73 11.65
N PHE A 540 -1.16 18.55 11.06
CA PHE A 540 0.08 18.53 11.85
C PHE A 540 0.38 19.91 12.46
N LEU A 541 -0.03 21.00 11.82
CA LEU A 541 0.07 22.35 12.41
C LEU A 541 -0.88 22.50 13.61
N ASN A 542 -2.14 22.06 13.49
CA ASN A 542 -3.08 22.00 14.62
C ASN A 542 -2.55 21.11 15.75
N GLN A 543 -2.03 19.94 15.41
CA GLN A 543 -1.47 19.00 16.40
C GLN A 543 -0.31 19.66 17.14
N SER A 544 0.55 20.38 16.43
CA SER A 544 1.67 21.12 17.00
C SER A 544 1.26 22.29 17.91
N ALA A 545 0.15 22.96 17.61
CA ALA A 545 -0.39 24.01 18.46
C ALA A 545 -1.13 23.46 19.69
N LEU A 546 -1.79 22.31 19.57
CA LEU A 546 -2.72 21.76 20.57
C LEU A 546 -2.13 20.63 21.43
N SER A 547 -0.87 20.26 21.22
CA SER A 547 -0.21 19.20 21.98
C SER A 547 1.10 19.65 22.60
N VAL A 548 1.31 19.30 23.87
CA VAL A 548 2.57 19.60 24.56
C VAL A 548 3.76 18.83 23.94
N SER A 549 3.51 17.61 23.46
CA SER A 549 4.53 16.73 22.85
C SER A 549 4.12 16.28 21.43
N PRO A 550 4.02 17.20 20.46
CA PRO A 550 3.37 16.93 19.17
C PRO A 550 4.23 16.07 18.23
N SER A 551 3.58 15.40 17.28
CA SER A 551 4.22 14.86 16.09
C SER A 551 4.37 15.94 15.01
N ARG A 552 5.61 16.13 14.54
CA ARG A 552 5.96 17.08 13.46
C ARG A 552 6.49 16.33 12.24
N ALA A 553 5.70 15.38 11.74
CA ALA A 553 6.17 14.37 10.78
C ALA A 553 6.40 14.90 9.36
N GLN A 554 5.66 15.92 8.92
CA GLN A 554 5.86 16.54 7.61
C GLN A 554 7.08 17.47 7.65
N SER A 555 8.03 17.25 6.75
CA SER A 555 9.25 18.07 6.64
C SER A 555 9.01 19.36 5.86
N HIS A 556 9.91 20.34 6.01
CA HIS A 556 9.93 21.58 5.22
C HIS A 556 8.68 22.48 5.37
N ILE A 557 8.03 22.45 6.54
CA ILE A 557 6.99 23.42 6.93
C ILE A 557 7.32 24.05 8.30
N THR A 558 6.81 25.25 8.53
CA THR A 558 6.99 25.97 9.80
C THR A 558 5.88 25.58 10.79
N TYR A 559 6.27 24.90 11.86
CA TYR A 559 5.33 24.47 12.91
C TYR A 559 5.15 25.55 13.98
N PRO A 560 3.91 25.84 14.42
CA PRO A 560 3.70 26.61 15.63
C PRO A 560 4.18 25.81 16.85
N ASN A 561 4.56 26.52 17.92
CA ASN A 561 4.73 25.89 19.22
C ASN A 561 3.37 25.67 19.88
N PHE A 562 3.37 24.99 21.02
CA PHE A 562 2.19 24.79 21.82
C PHE A 562 1.55 26.14 22.21
N ASP A 563 0.34 26.38 21.70
CA ASP A 563 -0.44 27.61 21.80
C ASP A 563 -1.91 27.24 21.56
N VAL A 564 -2.64 26.96 22.66
CA VAL A 564 -4.05 26.55 22.58
C VAL A 564 -4.92 27.65 21.95
N PRO A 565 -4.81 28.95 22.33
CA PRO A 565 -5.55 30.01 21.65
C PRO A 565 -5.39 30.04 20.12
N LEU A 566 -4.16 29.88 19.61
CA LEU A 566 -3.93 29.75 18.17
C LEU A 566 -4.60 28.49 17.61
N GLY A 567 -4.40 27.34 18.27
CA GLY A 567 -4.97 26.06 17.87
C GLY A 567 -6.49 26.12 17.76
N ILE A 568 -7.20 26.71 18.73
CA ILE A 568 -8.66 26.84 18.71
C ILE A 568 -9.14 27.70 17.55
N LYS A 569 -8.47 28.82 17.23
CA LYS A 569 -8.78 29.60 16.03
C LYS A 569 -8.63 28.76 14.76
N GLN A 570 -7.58 27.95 14.67
CA GLN A 570 -7.38 27.09 13.52
C GLN A 570 -8.46 26.00 13.42
N LEU A 571 -8.89 25.43 14.55
CA LEU A 571 -10.03 24.50 14.62
C LEU A 571 -11.31 25.17 14.09
N GLN A 572 -11.57 26.43 14.45
CA GLN A 572 -12.71 27.20 13.93
C GLN A 572 -12.64 27.35 12.41
N LEU A 573 -11.48 27.73 11.86
CA LEU A 573 -11.26 27.87 10.42
C LEU A 573 -11.50 26.55 9.67
N MET A 574 -11.12 25.41 10.25
CA MET A 574 -11.30 24.07 9.67
C MET A 574 -12.68 23.45 9.96
N GLY A 575 -13.52 24.09 10.77
CA GLY A 575 -14.85 23.55 11.11
C GLY A 575 -14.76 22.34 12.04
N VAL A 576 -13.77 22.33 12.93
CA VAL A 576 -13.60 21.28 13.95
C VAL A 576 -14.43 21.63 15.15
N ARG A 577 -15.34 20.73 15.51
CA ARG A 577 -16.34 20.96 16.55
C ARG A 577 -15.88 20.54 17.93
N TYR A 578 -15.01 19.53 18.01
CA TYR A 578 -14.56 18.94 19.26
C TYR A 578 -13.04 18.98 19.39
N TYR A 579 -12.57 19.53 20.51
CA TYR A 579 -11.18 19.44 20.94
C TYR A 579 -11.07 18.48 22.12
N MET A 580 -10.19 17.50 22.04
CA MET A 580 -9.91 16.52 23.08
C MET A 580 -8.53 16.80 23.68
N ALA A 581 -8.47 17.25 24.93
CA ALA A 581 -7.22 17.55 25.64
C ALA A 581 -6.94 16.50 26.71
N GLU A 582 -5.67 16.25 27.02
CA GLU A 582 -5.27 15.27 28.04
C GLU A 582 -4.20 15.79 29.01
N SER A 583 -3.30 16.67 28.56
CA SER A 583 -2.28 17.25 29.43
C SER A 583 -2.89 18.30 30.37
N PRO A 584 -2.41 18.41 31.63
CA PRO A 584 -2.90 19.43 32.56
C PRO A 584 -2.78 20.86 32.03
N GLU A 585 -1.76 21.11 31.20
CA GLU A 585 -1.52 22.41 30.58
C GLU A 585 -2.58 22.72 29.51
N ALA A 586 -2.83 21.79 28.59
CA ALA A 586 -3.83 21.94 27.54
C ALA A 586 -5.24 22.08 28.12
N ILE A 587 -5.58 21.26 29.12
CA ILE A 587 -6.87 21.32 29.81
C ILE A 587 -7.06 22.69 30.49
N ARG A 588 -6.02 23.23 31.14
CA ARG A 588 -6.09 24.54 31.80
C ARG A 588 -6.34 25.65 30.78
N GLN A 589 -5.51 25.74 29.73
CA GLN A 589 -5.68 26.77 28.69
C GLN A 589 -7.01 26.63 27.95
N ALA A 590 -7.48 25.40 27.73
CA ALA A 590 -8.78 25.15 27.11
C ALA A 590 -9.95 25.58 28.00
N SER A 591 -9.87 25.30 29.31
CA SER A 591 -10.90 25.68 30.28
C SER A 591 -11.00 27.20 30.49
N GLU A 592 -9.90 27.92 30.26
CA GLU A 592 -9.84 29.39 30.35
C GLU A 592 -10.23 30.09 29.04
N ASN A 593 -10.34 29.36 27.92
CA ASN A 593 -10.66 29.92 26.61
C ASN A 593 -12.18 30.15 26.46
N PRO A 594 -12.65 31.38 26.18
CA PRO A 594 -14.07 31.68 26.10
C PRO A 594 -14.79 31.05 24.90
N ASP A 595 -14.05 30.60 23.88
CA ASP A 595 -14.61 29.95 22.69
C ASP A 595 -14.81 28.43 22.89
N LEU A 596 -14.50 27.91 24.08
CA LEU A 596 -14.63 26.50 24.42
C LEU A 596 -15.68 26.26 25.49
N THR A 597 -16.50 25.24 25.29
CA THR A 597 -17.46 24.75 26.29
C THR A 597 -17.13 23.30 26.64
N ALA A 598 -16.86 23.02 27.91
CA ALA A 598 -16.60 21.65 28.37
C ALA A 598 -17.85 20.77 28.21
N VAL A 599 -17.69 19.62 27.56
CA VAL A 599 -18.77 18.66 27.23
C VAL A 599 -18.35 17.21 27.50
N THR A 600 -17.35 16.99 28.35
CA THR A 600 -16.93 15.64 28.75
C THR A 600 -18.11 14.86 29.35
N ILE A 601 -18.41 13.68 28.79
CA ILE A 601 -19.44 12.77 29.32
C ILE A 601 -18.76 11.51 29.86
N GLY A 602 -19.00 11.22 31.14
CA GLY A 602 -18.39 10.08 31.83
C GLY A 602 -16.91 10.30 32.15
N SER A 603 -16.15 9.21 32.25
CA SER A 603 -14.69 9.25 32.47
C SER A 603 -14.00 8.30 31.50
N ALA A 604 -12.97 8.81 30.84
CA ALA A 604 -12.18 8.10 29.86
C ALA A 604 -10.71 8.45 30.04
N GLY A 605 -10.12 8.09 31.19
CA GLY A 605 -8.71 8.39 31.47
C GLY A 605 -8.43 9.89 31.63
N PRO A 606 -7.35 10.44 31.03
CA PRO A 606 -7.00 11.86 31.16
C PRO A 606 -7.85 12.79 30.29
N TRP A 607 -8.68 12.25 29.40
CA TRP A 607 -9.31 13.00 28.32
C TRP A 607 -10.45 13.92 28.79
N HIS A 608 -10.37 15.18 28.37
CA HIS A 608 -11.40 16.20 28.52
C HIS A 608 -11.81 16.71 27.14
N VAL A 609 -13.11 16.81 26.89
CA VAL A 609 -13.65 17.22 25.59
C VAL A 609 -14.30 18.58 25.69
N PHE A 610 -13.95 19.46 24.76
CA PHE A 610 -14.47 20.81 24.63
C PHE A 610 -15.15 20.97 23.27
N MET A 611 -16.33 21.60 23.26
CA MET A 611 -16.97 22.05 22.02
C MET A 611 -16.40 23.41 21.62
N VAL A 612 -16.05 23.55 20.34
CA VAL A 612 -15.47 24.75 19.75
C VAL A 612 -16.56 25.62 19.14
N ALA A 613 -16.77 26.82 19.67
CA ALA A 613 -17.69 27.80 19.12
C ALA A 613 -17.19 28.34 17.76
N GLY A 614 -18.10 28.73 16.85
CA GLY A 614 -17.74 29.30 15.54
C GLY A 614 -17.20 28.29 14.51
N SER A 615 -17.44 27.00 14.74
CA SER A 615 -16.97 25.89 13.90
C SER A 615 -17.94 25.48 12.79
N ASP A 616 -18.89 26.34 12.38
CA ASP A 616 -19.89 26.01 11.36
C ASP A 616 -19.25 25.58 10.04
N MET A 617 -19.80 24.54 9.42
CA MET A 617 -19.29 23.92 8.19
C MET A 617 -19.36 24.83 6.96
N VAL A 618 -20.33 25.75 6.93
CA VAL A 618 -20.53 26.72 5.86
C VAL A 618 -20.72 28.09 6.48
N GLN A 619 -19.94 29.08 6.04
CA GLN A 619 -19.94 30.42 6.63
C GLN A 619 -19.93 31.52 5.57
N PRO A 620 -20.66 32.63 5.82
CA PRO A 620 -20.60 33.81 4.95
C PRO A 620 -19.22 34.45 5.02
N LEU A 621 -18.82 35.12 3.93
CA LEU A 621 -17.57 35.88 3.88
C LEU A 621 -17.83 37.37 4.07
N SER A 622 -17.01 38.01 4.91
CA SER A 622 -17.05 39.47 5.11
C SER A 622 -16.29 40.24 4.02
N PHE A 623 -15.32 39.60 3.38
CA PHE A 623 -14.51 40.18 2.31
C PHE A 623 -14.42 39.24 1.11
N GLN A 624 -14.32 39.82 -0.07
CA GLN A 624 -14.18 39.10 -1.33
C GLN A 624 -12.85 38.34 -1.35
N PRO A 625 -12.83 37.06 -1.72
CA PRO A 625 -11.58 36.34 -1.91
C PRO A 625 -10.70 36.98 -2.98
N VAL A 626 -9.39 36.81 -2.84
CA VAL A 626 -8.40 37.23 -3.84
C VAL A 626 -7.82 36.00 -4.53
N VAL A 627 -7.43 36.11 -5.80
CA VAL A 627 -6.78 35.00 -6.52
C VAL A 627 -5.28 35.27 -6.56
N TYR A 628 -4.49 34.26 -6.20
CA TYR A 628 -3.05 34.34 -6.32
C TYR A 628 -2.62 34.48 -7.78
N SER A 629 -1.73 35.44 -8.07
CA SER A 629 -1.19 35.68 -9.41
C SER A 629 0.09 34.87 -9.69
N ASN A 630 0.80 34.45 -8.64
CA ASN A 630 2.09 33.74 -8.70
C ASN A 630 2.07 32.35 -8.02
N VAL A 631 0.91 31.90 -7.51
CA VAL A 631 0.72 30.57 -6.90
C VAL A 631 -0.20 29.74 -7.77
N THR A 632 0.14 28.46 -7.93
CA THR A 632 -0.67 27.48 -8.69
C THR A 632 -1.28 26.45 -7.76
N GLU A 633 -2.24 25.65 -8.26
CA GLU A 633 -2.82 24.53 -7.49
C GLU A 633 -1.82 23.41 -7.16
N GLN A 634 -0.62 23.39 -7.75
CA GLN A 634 0.38 22.38 -7.41
C GLN A 634 0.78 22.50 -5.95
N GLN A 635 0.75 21.39 -5.21
CA GLN A 635 1.09 21.37 -3.77
C GLN A 635 2.41 22.09 -3.46
N LYS A 636 3.44 21.92 -4.30
CA LYS A 636 4.76 22.58 -4.12
C LYS A 636 4.69 24.12 -4.18
N SER A 637 3.74 24.67 -4.93
CA SER A 637 3.49 26.11 -5.04
C SER A 637 2.53 26.60 -3.95
N TRP A 638 1.48 25.80 -3.66
CA TRP A 638 0.41 26.14 -2.75
C TRP A 638 0.80 26.07 -1.26
N LEU A 639 1.59 25.07 -0.87
CA LEU A 639 1.77 24.69 0.54
C LEU A 639 2.39 25.81 1.39
N ALA A 640 3.52 26.38 0.96
CA ALA A 640 4.23 27.39 1.76
C ALA A 640 3.38 28.64 2.09
N PRO A 641 2.74 29.34 1.11
CA PRO A 641 1.88 30.47 1.42
C PRO A 641 0.62 30.06 2.20
N ALA A 642 0.08 28.86 1.97
CA ALA A 642 -1.06 28.37 2.76
C ALA A 642 -0.70 28.07 4.21
N VAL A 643 0.51 27.56 4.49
CA VAL A 643 1.04 27.35 5.86
C VAL A 643 1.24 28.68 6.57
N ALA A 644 1.81 29.68 5.89
CA ALA A 644 1.98 31.01 6.44
C ALA A 644 0.63 31.65 6.79
N PHE A 645 -0.35 31.59 5.87
CA PHE A 645 -1.73 31.99 6.14
C PHE A 645 -2.31 31.26 7.34
N PHE A 646 -2.18 29.93 7.40
CA PHE A 646 -2.80 29.12 8.45
C PHE A 646 -2.21 29.35 9.86
N ASN A 647 -0.96 29.78 9.95
CA ASN A 647 -0.33 30.11 11.23
C ASN A 647 -0.57 31.57 11.67
N ASP A 648 -1.14 32.42 10.82
CA ASP A 648 -1.40 33.83 11.14
C ASP A 648 -2.89 34.20 11.01
N PRO A 649 -3.65 34.15 12.11
CA PRO A 649 -5.06 34.54 12.14
C PRO A 649 -5.34 35.98 11.68
N ALA A 650 -4.34 36.89 11.70
CA ALA A 650 -4.53 38.25 11.20
C ALA A 650 -4.80 38.29 9.68
N GLN A 651 -4.33 37.27 8.95
CA GLN A 651 -4.49 37.18 7.50
C GLN A 651 -5.85 36.58 7.07
N TRP A 652 -6.64 36.00 7.98
CA TRP A 652 -7.83 35.23 7.62
C TRP A 652 -9.03 36.05 7.18
N SER A 653 -8.96 37.37 7.34
CA SER A 653 -10.01 38.28 6.85
C SER A 653 -10.27 38.15 5.35
N VAL A 654 -9.26 37.77 4.57
CA VAL A 654 -9.36 37.57 3.12
C VAL A 654 -8.79 36.22 2.73
N LEU A 655 -9.65 35.34 2.21
CA LEU A 655 -9.23 34.05 1.70
C LEU A 655 -8.50 34.19 0.36
N CYS A 656 -7.38 33.47 0.22
CA CYS A 656 -6.62 33.45 -1.02
C CYS A 656 -6.95 32.20 -1.83
N ALA A 657 -7.26 32.39 -3.11
CA ALA A 657 -7.77 31.38 -4.01
C ALA A 657 -6.76 31.01 -5.10
N ALA A 658 -6.76 29.75 -5.56
CA ALA A 658 -5.94 29.31 -6.68
C ALA A 658 -6.49 29.77 -8.04
N SER A 659 -7.81 29.93 -8.10
CA SER A 659 -8.57 30.39 -9.26
C SER A 659 -9.85 31.05 -8.77
N GLY A 660 -10.51 31.79 -9.64
CA GLY A 660 -11.74 32.50 -9.27
C GLY A 660 -12.29 33.35 -10.42
N PRO A 661 -13.50 33.90 -10.24
CA PRO A 661 -14.11 34.85 -11.15
C PRO A 661 -13.18 36.03 -11.49
N LYS A 662 -13.40 36.68 -12.64
CA LYS A 662 -12.49 37.71 -13.18
C LYS A 662 -12.49 38.99 -12.33
N GLU A 663 -13.58 39.23 -11.62
CA GLU A 663 -13.80 40.37 -10.73
C GLU A 663 -13.09 40.23 -9.38
N TRP A 664 -12.63 39.03 -9.00
CA TRP A 664 -11.82 38.87 -7.79
C TRP A 664 -10.43 39.50 -8.02
N ALA A 665 -9.93 40.28 -7.06
CA ALA A 665 -8.62 40.90 -7.21
C ALA A 665 -7.52 39.84 -7.42
N ARG A 666 -6.56 40.13 -8.29
CA ARG A 666 -5.37 39.29 -8.49
C ARG A 666 -4.23 39.84 -7.66
N TRP A 667 -3.68 39.03 -6.76
CA TRP A 667 -2.69 39.44 -5.79
C TRP A 667 -1.50 38.47 -5.77
N ALA A 668 -0.28 38.98 -5.68
CA ALA A 668 0.91 38.14 -5.61
C ALA A 668 1.14 37.72 -4.16
N ALA A 669 1.22 36.41 -3.90
CA ALA A 669 1.60 35.89 -2.61
C ALA A 669 2.98 36.40 -2.21
N CYS A 670 3.10 36.85 -0.97
CA CYS A 670 4.36 37.17 -0.32
C CYS A 670 4.50 36.41 0.99
N LEU A 671 5.72 36.36 1.51
CA LEU A 671 6.03 35.84 2.85
C LEU A 671 6.78 36.92 3.64
N PRO A 672 6.56 37.04 4.96
CA PRO A 672 7.38 37.90 5.82
C PRO A 672 8.87 37.50 5.77
N ASP A 673 9.78 38.48 5.93
CA ASP A 673 11.24 38.28 5.80
C ASP A 673 11.83 37.31 6.84
N ASP A 674 11.12 37.04 7.94
CA ASP A 674 11.52 36.13 9.02
C ASP A 674 11.04 34.67 8.81
N GLN A 675 10.22 34.40 7.79
CA GLN A 675 9.71 33.06 7.46
C GLN A 675 10.47 32.35 6.33
N VAL A 676 11.77 32.65 6.15
CA VAL A 676 12.60 32.04 5.10
C VAL A 676 13.00 30.60 5.46
N GLY A 677 12.06 29.67 5.27
CA GLY A 677 12.30 28.24 5.08
C GLY A 677 11.72 27.80 3.73
N THR A 678 12.54 27.14 2.89
CA THR A 678 12.21 26.64 1.53
C THR A 678 11.15 27.46 0.77
N VAL A 679 11.55 28.65 0.31
CA VAL A 679 10.72 29.55 -0.51
C VAL A 679 10.13 28.79 -1.70
N ALA A 680 8.80 28.76 -1.80
CA ALA A 680 8.13 28.23 -2.99
C ALA A 680 8.57 29.05 -4.22
N PRO A 681 8.89 28.42 -5.37
CA PRO A 681 9.32 29.15 -6.56
C PRO A 681 8.30 30.22 -6.94
N GLY A 682 8.72 31.49 -6.98
CA GLY A 682 7.90 32.63 -7.39
C GLY A 682 7.26 33.45 -6.26
N VAL A 683 7.43 33.07 -4.99
CA VAL A 683 6.96 33.86 -3.84
C VAL A 683 8.03 34.89 -3.43
N THR A 684 7.66 36.17 -3.34
CA THR A 684 8.54 37.28 -2.94
C THR A 684 8.47 37.51 -1.43
N THR A 685 9.53 38.04 -0.81
CA THR A 685 9.44 38.53 0.57
C THR A 685 9.16 40.03 0.58
N GLN A 686 8.23 40.47 1.43
CA GLN A 686 7.84 41.88 1.59
C GLN A 686 7.49 42.17 3.05
N GLN A 687 7.78 43.39 3.49
CA GLN A 687 7.55 43.85 4.87
C GLN A 687 6.06 44.06 5.19
N ASP A 688 5.24 44.38 4.18
CA ASP A 688 3.78 44.47 4.29
C ASP A 688 3.15 43.50 3.28
N CYS A 689 2.49 42.45 3.80
CA CYS A 689 2.01 41.31 3.02
C CYS A 689 0.50 41.11 3.17
N ASN A 690 -0.27 42.20 3.11
CA ASN A 690 -1.72 42.13 3.27
C ASN A 690 -2.45 42.09 1.91
N PRO A 691 -3.39 41.15 1.72
CA PRO A 691 -4.21 41.09 0.51
C PRO A 691 -5.22 42.25 0.45
N PRO A 692 -5.62 42.71 -0.75
CA PRO A 692 -6.68 43.71 -0.91
C PRO A 692 -7.99 43.28 -0.25
N GLN A 693 -8.56 44.16 0.58
CA GLN A 693 -9.84 43.94 1.25
C GLN A 693 -10.97 44.62 0.47
N THR A 694 -11.88 43.82 -0.09
CA THR A 694 -13.12 44.33 -0.71
C THR A 694 -14.30 43.82 0.12
N PRO A 695 -15.01 44.69 0.87
CA PRO A 695 -16.13 44.26 1.71
C PRO A 695 -17.25 43.62 0.91
N LEU A 696 -17.86 42.57 1.46
CA LEU A 696 -19.04 41.91 0.89
C LEU A 696 -20.32 42.30 1.65
N PRO A 697 -21.49 42.27 0.99
CA PRO A 697 -22.78 42.31 1.67
C PRO A 697 -22.91 41.15 2.67
N GLN A 698 -23.61 41.38 3.77
CA GLN A 698 -23.92 40.32 4.72
C GLN A 698 -24.90 39.32 4.09
N VAL A 699 -24.64 38.03 4.23
CA VAL A 699 -25.49 36.94 3.74
C VAL A 699 -25.72 35.96 4.89
N GLN A 700 -26.95 35.45 5.01
CA GLN A 700 -27.28 34.42 5.99
C GLN A 700 -27.21 33.05 5.34
N VAL A 701 -26.50 32.13 5.98
CA VAL A 701 -26.44 30.72 5.59
C VAL A 701 -27.32 29.91 6.54
N SER A 702 -28.16 29.04 5.99
CA SER A 702 -29.07 28.19 6.77
C SER A 702 -29.22 26.80 6.16
N ASN A 703 -29.92 25.90 6.85
CA ASN A 703 -30.24 24.55 6.36
C ASN A 703 -29.01 23.78 5.84
N ILE A 704 -27.88 23.89 6.55
CA ILE A 704 -26.65 23.21 6.18
C ILE A 704 -26.83 21.70 6.37
N THR A 705 -26.73 20.96 5.28
CA THR A 705 -26.67 19.50 5.28
C THR A 705 -25.27 19.06 4.86
N TRP A 706 -24.72 18.10 5.58
CA TRP A 706 -23.42 17.53 5.30
C TRP A 706 -23.52 16.01 5.38
N ASP A 707 -23.20 15.36 4.27
CA ASP A 707 -23.19 13.90 4.11
C ASP A 707 -21.83 13.48 3.52
N ASP A 708 -21.66 12.19 3.21
CA ASP A 708 -20.44 11.62 2.66
C ASP A 708 -19.92 12.38 1.44
N ASP A 709 -20.70 12.43 0.36
CA ASP A 709 -20.27 12.98 -0.93
C ASP A 709 -21.07 14.22 -1.34
N GLU A 710 -21.71 14.88 -0.37
CA GLU A 710 -22.60 16.00 -0.59
C GLU A 710 -22.57 17.05 0.52
N VAL A 711 -22.63 18.32 0.12
CA VAL A 711 -22.88 19.47 1.01
C VAL A 711 -24.00 20.30 0.42
N GLY A 712 -25.01 20.60 1.21
CA GLY A 712 -26.15 21.44 0.82
C GLY A 712 -26.32 22.59 1.81
N PHE A 713 -26.76 23.75 1.33
CA PHE A 713 -27.10 24.88 2.19
C PHE A 713 -27.97 25.89 1.44
N ASP A 714 -28.68 26.71 2.20
CA ASP A 714 -29.47 27.82 1.70
C ASP A 714 -28.81 29.16 2.01
N VAL A 715 -28.95 30.11 1.09
CA VAL A 715 -28.60 31.52 1.28
C VAL A 715 -29.83 32.40 1.10
N ASP A 716 -29.91 33.48 1.88
CA ASP A 716 -30.99 34.48 1.77
C ASP A 716 -30.87 35.33 0.49
N GLN A 717 -29.65 35.51 -0.02
CA GLN A 717 -29.40 36.18 -1.30
C GLN A 717 -28.26 35.53 -2.10
N PRO A 718 -28.43 35.35 -3.42
CA PRO A 718 -27.36 34.88 -4.29
C PRO A 718 -26.33 35.98 -4.59
N GLY A 719 -25.20 35.60 -5.16
CA GLY A 719 -24.14 36.49 -5.64
C GLY A 719 -23.06 36.84 -4.62
N VAL A 720 -23.24 36.49 -3.34
CA VAL A 720 -22.23 36.70 -2.29
C VAL A 720 -21.43 35.40 -2.06
N PRO A 721 -20.09 35.41 -2.20
CA PRO A 721 -19.26 34.24 -1.95
C PRO A 721 -19.43 33.65 -0.53
N VAL A 722 -19.51 32.33 -0.43
CA VAL A 722 -19.67 31.57 0.82
C VAL A 722 -18.54 30.55 0.96
N LEU A 723 -17.96 30.44 2.16
CA LEU A 723 -16.95 29.44 2.50
C LEU A 723 -17.60 28.12 2.87
N VAL A 724 -17.12 27.02 2.28
CA VAL A 724 -17.43 25.65 2.63
C VAL A 724 -16.15 25.01 3.20
N LYS A 725 -16.18 24.63 4.48
CA LYS A 725 -15.04 24.07 5.23
C LYS A 725 -14.84 22.58 4.95
N VAL A 726 -14.85 22.20 3.68
CA VAL A 726 -14.53 20.85 3.21
C VAL A 726 -13.32 20.96 2.30
N SER A 727 -12.41 20.00 2.43
CA SER A 727 -11.19 19.96 1.62
C SER A 727 -11.50 20.04 0.13
N TYR A 728 -10.82 20.93 -0.59
CA TYR A 728 -10.96 21.05 -2.03
C TYR A 728 -10.36 19.83 -2.74
N PHE A 729 -11.09 19.38 -3.76
CA PHE A 729 -10.63 18.39 -4.74
C PHE A 729 -11.39 18.62 -6.06
N PRO A 730 -10.78 18.43 -7.24
CA PRO A 730 -11.38 18.81 -8.53
C PRO A 730 -12.63 18.02 -8.94
N ASN A 731 -13.01 16.99 -8.18
CA ASN A 731 -14.20 16.18 -8.44
C ASN A 731 -15.48 16.77 -7.79
N TRP A 732 -15.36 17.79 -6.96
CA TRP A 732 -16.51 18.53 -6.44
C TRP A 732 -17.17 19.35 -7.53
N LYS A 733 -18.50 19.24 -7.63
CA LYS A 733 -19.33 19.96 -8.59
C LYS A 733 -20.40 20.73 -7.85
N VAL A 734 -20.65 21.97 -8.27
CA VAL A 734 -21.68 22.83 -7.69
C VAL A 734 -22.92 22.86 -8.59
N SER A 735 -24.10 22.81 -7.98
CA SER A 735 -25.39 23.18 -8.56
C SER A 735 -25.98 24.35 -7.76
N GLY A 736 -26.58 25.33 -8.44
CA GLY A 736 -27.07 26.55 -7.79
C GLY A 736 -25.98 27.57 -7.43
N GLY A 737 -24.77 27.42 -7.98
CA GLY A 737 -23.65 28.35 -7.80
C GLY A 737 -22.50 28.11 -8.77
N GLU A 738 -21.52 29.02 -8.76
CA GLU A 738 -20.26 28.89 -9.49
C GLU A 738 -19.13 28.41 -8.57
N GLY A 739 -18.18 27.67 -9.15
CA GLY A 739 -17.06 27.03 -8.43
C GLY A 739 -17.19 25.50 -8.39
N PRO A 740 -16.69 24.83 -7.33
CA PRO A 740 -16.05 25.42 -6.16
C PRO A 740 -14.62 25.88 -6.49
N TYR A 741 -14.17 26.94 -5.82
CA TYR A 741 -12.82 27.48 -5.95
C TYR A 741 -11.97 27.05 -4.76
N ARG A 742 -10.76 26.53 -5.02
CA ARG A 742 -9.80 26.19 -3.95
C ARG A 742 -9.33 27.46 -3.26
N VAL A 743 -9.49 27.53 -1.96
CA VAL A 743 -9.01 28.63 -1.11
C VAL A 743 -8.14 28.14 0.04
N THR A 744 -7.35 29.04 0.63
CA THR A 744 -6.53 28.75 1.80
C THR A 744 -7.39 28.28 2.99
N PRO A 745 -6.91 27.32 3.82
CA PRO A 745 -5.68 26.55 3.64
C PRO A 745 -5.78 25.47 2.54
N ASN A 746 -6.95 24.82 2.39
CA ASN A 746 -7.32 23.96 1.27
C ASN A 746 -8.84 23.74 1.24
N LEU A 747 -9.61 24.81 1.48
CA LEU A 747 -11.08 24.76 1.58
C LEU A 747 -11.72 25.18 0.25
N MET A 748 -13.04 25.30 0.23
CA MET A 748 -13.81 25.64 -0.96
C MET A 748 -14.59 26.95 -0.77
N VAL A 749 -14.58 27.81 -1.78
CA VAL A 749 -15.55 28.91 -1.90
C VAL A 749 -16.49 28.66 -3.07
N VAL A 750 -17.77 28.95 -2.86
CA VAL A 750 -18.81 28.92 -3.90
C VAL A 750 -19.44 30.30 -4.00
N VAL A 751 -19.79 30.72 -5.22
CA VAL A 751 -20.59 31.92 -5.46
C VAL A 751 -22.02 31.49 -5.82
N PRO A 752 -23.00 31.60 -4.91
CA PRO A 752 -24.36 31.15 -5.18
C PRO A 752 -24.99 31.91 -6.34
N THR A 753 -25.67 31.21 -7.25
CA THR A 753 -26.50 31.76 -8.33
C THR A 753 -27.99 31.48 -8.10
N SER A 754 -28.29 30.69 -7.07
CA SER A 754 -29.62 30.35 -6.55
C SER A 754 -29.58 30.47 -5.03
N THR A 755 -30.75 30.54 -4.40
CA THR A 755 -30.88 30.52 -2.93
C THR A 755 -30.59 29.15 -2.32
N HIS A 756 -30.62 28.08 -3.12
CA HIS A 756 -30.24 26.73 -2.69
C HIS A 756 -28.99 26.28 -3.44
N VAL A 757 -27.94 25.90 -2.72
CA VAL A 757 -26.65 25.46 -3.25
C VAL A 757 -26.40 24.02 -2.85
N ARG A 758 -25.95 23.21 -3.81
CA ARG A 758 -25.57 21.81 -3.60
C ARG A 758 -24.22 21.51 -4.22
N LEU A 759 -23.28 21.05 -3.41
CA LEU A 759 -22.00 20.50 -3.84
C LEU A 759 -22.10 18.97 -3.81
N HIS A 760 -21.68 18.30 -4.87
CA HIS A 760 -21.59 16.85 -4.89
C HIS A 760 -20.26 16.37 -5.48
N TYR A 761 -19.70 15.31 -4.92
CA TYR A 761 -18.48 14.69 -5.43
C TYR A 761 -18.82 13.65 -6.49
N GLY A 762 -18.23 13.77 -7.68
CA GLY A 762 -18.52 12.85 -8.79
C GLY A 762 -17.42 12.74 -9.83
N TYR A 763 -17.62 11.88 -10.82
CA TYR A 763 -16.64 11.67 -11.90
C TYR A 763 -16.44 12.89 -12.79
N VAL A 764 -15.19 13.11 -13.18
CA VAL A 764 -14.76 14.08 -14.20
C VAL A 764 -14.30 13.35 -15.47
N GLY A 765 -13.99 14.08 -16.54
CA GLY A 765 -13.71 13.49 -17.86
C GLY A 765 -12.68 12.35 -17.87
N ILE A 766 -11.58 12.49 -17.11
CA ILE A 766 -10.54 11.45 -17.03
C ILE A 766 -11.05 10.15 -16.40
N ASP A 767 -11.98 10.23 -15.44
CA ASP A 767 -12.54 9.06 -14.75
C ASP A 767 -13.36 8.21 -15.74
N TYR A 768 -14.15 8.84 -16.61
CA TYR A 768 -14.91 8.15 -17.66
C TYR A 768 -14.01 7.47 -18.70
N VAL A 769 -12.99 8.20 -19.18
CA VAL A 769 -12.02 7.66 -20.16
C VAL A 769 -11.27 6.46 -19.58
N ALA A 770 -10.83 6.57 -18.32
CA ALA A 770 -10.11 5.51 -17.63
C ALA A 770 -10.97 4.25 -17.44
N ASN A 771 -12.22 4.41 -17.00
CA ASN A 771 -13.17 3.32 -16.87
C ASN A 771 -13.47 2.64 -18.22
N ALA A 772 -13.68 3.41 -19.29
CA ALA A 772 -13.89 2.87 -20.63
C ALA A 772 -12.68 2.06 -21.12
N LEU A 773 -11.46 2.59 -20.94
CA LEU A 773 -10.22 1.90 -21.29
C LEU A 773 -10.08 0.56 -20.54
N THR A 774 -10.39 0.54 -19.24
CA THR A 774 -10.40 -0.70 -18.46
C THR A 774 -11.44 -1.70 -18.95
N LEU A 775 -12.66 -1.25 -19.32
CA LEU A 775 -13.68 -2.14 -19.88
C LEU A 775 -13.22 -2.78 -21.20
N PHE A 776 -12.63 -1.99 -22.10
CA PHE A 776 -12.02 -2.52 -23.32
C PHE A 776 -10.88 -3.50 -23.02
N ALA A 777 -10.07 -3.22 -22.00
CA ALA A 777 -8.99 -4.12 -21.57
C ALA A 777 -9.51 -5.46 -21.05
N ILE A 778 -10.64 -5.49 -20.34
CA ILE A 778 -11.28 -6.73 -19.89
C ILE A 778 -11.71 -7.58 -21.09
N VAL A 779 -12.31 -6.97 -22.12
CA VAL A 779 -12.67 -7.66 -23.36
C VAL A 779 -11.42 -8.15 -24.09
N ALA A 780 -10.40 -7.30 -24.23
CA ALA A 780 -9.13 -7.66 -24.87
C ALA A 780 -8.42 -8.80 -24.13
N LEU A 781 -8.48 -8.81 -22.80
CA LEU A 781 -7.96 -9.89 -21.96
C LEU A 781 -8.68 -11.22 -22.24
N PHE A 782 -10.02 -11.19 -22.32
CA PHE A 782 -10.81 -12.38 -22.67
C PHE A 782 -10.43 -12.92 -24.06
N LEU A 783 -10.28 -12.05 -25.06
CA LEU A 783 -9.83 -12.43 -26.40
C LEU A 783 -8.40 -12.99 -26.36
N LEU A 784 -7.51 -12.42 -25.56
CA LEU A 784 -6.14 -12.88 -25.39
C LEU A 784 -6.06 -14.28 -24.76
N PHE A 785 -6.99 -14.64 -23.88
CA PHE A 785 -7.13 -16.01 -23.36
C PHE A 785 -7.60 -17.01 -24.42
N ARG A 786 -8.36 -16.56 -25.43
CA ARG A 786 -8.87 -17.38 -26.53
C ARG A 786 -7.92 -17.45 -27.74
N ALA A 787 -6.94 -16.56 -27.81
CA ALA A 787 -6.01 -16.49 -28.92
C ALA A 787 -5.17 -17.79 -29.04
N LYS A 788 -5.04 -18.31 -30.27
CA LYS A 788 -4.19 -19.46 -30.56
C LYS A 788 -2.71 -19.10 -30.33
N VAL A 789 -1.94 -20.06 -29.85
CA VAL A 789 -0.49 -19.93 -29.71
C VAL A 789 0.11 -20.02 -31.10
N GLU A 790 0.86 -19.00 -31.50
CA GLU A 790 1.57 -18.93 -32.79
C GLU A 790 2.86 -19.77 -32.74
N ASP A 791 3.34 -20.18 -33.92
CA ASP A 791 4.61 -20.89 -34.04
C ASP A 791 5.79 -20.01 -33.59
N GLU A 792 6.77 -20.63 -32.94
CA GLU A 792 7.93 -19.90 -32.41
C GLU A 792 8.83 -19.40 -33.55
N HIS A 793 8.97 -18.08 -33.64
CA HIS A 793 9.96 -17.46 -34.52
C HIS A 793 11.33 -17.37 -33.84
N PRO A 794 12.43 -17.62 -34.58
CA PRO A 794 13.78 -17.46 -34.05
C PRO A 794 13.99 -16.00 -33.58
N ALA A 795 14.56 -15.85 -32.39
CA ALA A 795 14.90 -14.53 -31.87
C ALA A 795 16.05 -13.92 -32.69
N LEU A 796 15.97 -12.64 -33.00
CA LEU A 796 16.99 -11.87 -33.73
C LEU A 796 18.23 -11.64 -32.88
N TRP A 797 18.05 -11.48 -31.57
CA TRP A 797 19.10 -11.25 -30.58
C TRP A 797 18.86 -12.14 -29.37
N ASP A 798 19.90 -12.83 -28.90
CA ASP A 798 19.88 -13.72 -27.73
C ASP A 798 21.31 -14.07 -27.30
N PRO A 799 22.04 -13.15 -26.65
CA PRO A 799 23.46 -13.31 -26.32
C PRO A 799 23.69 -14.44 -25.30
N VAL A 800 22.66 -14.84 -24.54
CA VAL A 800 22.73 -15.94 -23.57
C VAL A 800 22.50 -17.30 -24.27
N GLY A 801 21.71 -17.34 -25.33
CA GLY A 801 21.39 -18.58 -26.06
C GLY A 801 22.20 -18.83 -27.34
N ARG A 802 22.75 -17.80 -28.01
CA ARG A 802 23.30 -17.91 -29.39
C ARG A 802 24.74 -18.37 -29.54
N TRP A 803 25.53 -18.56 -28.48
CA TRP A 803 26.84 -19.20 -28.66
C TRP A 803 26.67 -20.72 -28.78
N PHE A 804 26.91 -21.25 -29.99
CA PHE A 804 26.79 -22.65 -30.44
C PHE A 804 25.43 -23.13 -30.94
N HIS A 805 25.00 -22.62 -32.09
CA HIS A 805 24.31 -23.45 -33.09
C HIS A 805 25.34 -24.01 -34.10
N ARG A 806 26.18 -24.94 -33.67
CA ARG A 806 26.66 -26.01 -34.55
C ARG A 806 26.10 -27.31 -33.98
N ARG A 807 24.89 -27.69 -34.40
CA ARG A 807 24.43 -29.08 -34.22
C ARG A 807 25.15 -29.92 -35.29
N PRO A 808 25.78 -31.06 -34.94
CA PRO A 808 25.93 -32.15 -35.89
C PRO A 808 24.53 -32.58 -36.33
N ARG A 809 24.35 -32.90 -37.61
CA ARG A 809 23.11 -33.53 -38.09
C ARG A 809 22.85 -34.79 -37.25
N PRO A 810 21.59 -35.10 -36.86
CA PRO A 810 21.29 -36.38 -36.26
C PRO A 810 21.64 -37.51 -37.27
N PRO A 811 22.04 -38.71 -36.80
CA PRO A 811 22.18 -39.85 -37.69
C PRO A 811 20.84 -40.12 -38.36
N ILE A 812 20.86 -40.35 -39.67
CA ILE A 812 19.70 -40.82 -40.41
C ILE A 812 19.35 -42.20 -39.84
N GLU A 813 18.19 -42.34 -39.20
CA GLU A 813 17.62 -43.66 -38.90
C GLU A 813 17.23 -44.33 -40.23
N PRO A 814 17.53 -45.62 -40.44
CA PRO A 814 17.11 -46.33 -41.64
C PRO A 814 15.59 -46.44 -41.69
N ALA A 815 15.04 -46.18 -42.88
CA ALA A 815 13.61 -46.15 -43.15
C ALA A 815 12.91 -47.44 -42.66
N VAL A 816 11.81 -47.26 -41.95
CA VAL A 816 10.86 -48.33 -41.62
C VAL A 816 10.25 -48.84 -42.92
N VAL A 817 10.53 -50.10 -43.27
CA VAL A 817 9.89 -50.83 -44.36
C VAL A 817 8.42 -51.03 -43.99
N LEU A 818 7.53 -50.33 -44.66
CA LEU A 818 6.09 -50.57 -44.62
C LEU A 818 5.77 -51.84 -45.43
N ALA A 819 5.09 -52.80 -44.80
CA ALA A 819 4.55 -53.98 -45.48
C ALA A 819 3.42 -53.59 -46.47
N PRO A 820 3.19 -54.38 -47.54
CA PRO A 820 2.24 -54.00 -48.59
C PRO A 820 0.78 -54.13 -48.12
N ARG A 821 -0.05 -53.16 -48.52
CA ARG A 821 -1.52 -53.24 -48.44
C ARG A 821 -2.04 -54.42 -49.28
N ALA A 822 -2.93 -55.22 -48.71
CA ALA A 822 -3.81 -56.11 -49.46
C ALA A 822 -4.99 -55.31 -50.08
N PRO A 823 -5.53 -55.71 -51.24
CA PRO A 823 -6.52 -54.94 -51.97
C PRO A 823 -7.95 -55.18 -51.47
N ASP A 824 -8.76 -54.13 -51.60
CA ASP A 824 -10.20 -54.10 -51.37
C ASP A 824 -10.95 -55.09 -52.27
N GLY A 825 -12.00 -55.73 -51.73
CA GLY A 825 -13.01 -56.35 -52.57
C GLY A 825 -13.99 -57.31 -51.86
N VAL A 826 -15.25 -56.88 -51.88
CA VAL A 826 -16.52 -57.65 -51.90
C VAL A 826 -17.32 -57.70 -50.59
N GLU A 827 -18.56 -57.22 -50.73
CA GLU A 827 -19.78 -57.27 -49.91
C GLU A 827 -19.98 -58.67 -49.26
N ASP A 828 -20.72 -58.89 -48.19
CA ASP A 828 -22.13 -58.53 -48.02
C ASP A 828 -22.65 -58.88 -46.60
N VAL A 829 -23.90 -58.49 -46.36
CA VAL A 829 -24.67 -58.37 -45.12
C VAL A 829 -25.01 -59.70 -44.40
N GLY A 830 -25.07 -59.66 -43.06
CA GLY A 830 -25.66 -60.70 -42.19
C GLY A 830 -25.52 -60.33 -40.70
N VAL A 831 -26.42 -59.51 -40.14
CA VAL A 831 -27.61 -59.90 -39.36
C VAL A 831 -27.30 -60.40 -37.94
N THR A 832 -27.54 -59.47 -36.99
CA THR A 832 -28.17 -59.57 -35.65
C THR A 832 -27.60 -60.42 -34.51
N ASP A 833 -27.62 -59.75 -33.34
CA ASP A 833 -27.90 -60.26 -31.98
C ASP A 833 -26.85 -61.19 -31.35
N SER A 834 -26.52 -61.16 -30.07
CA SER A 834 -27.19 -60.61 -28.89
C SER A 834 -26.23 -60.69 -27.68
N ARG A 835 -26.38 -59.73 -26.75
CA ARG A 835 -26.41 -59.88 -25.28
C ARG A 835 -25.24 -60.50 -24.46
N LEU A 836 -24.97 -59.79 -23.34
CA LEU A 836 -24.47 -60.21 -22.01
C LEU A 836 -22.96 -60.52 -21.97
N GLU A 837 -22.13 -59.96 -21.08
CA GLU A 837 -22.31 -59.31 -19.76
C GLU A 837 -21.36 -58.10 -19.59
#